data_AF-A0AAJ1CBZ4-F1
#
_entry.id   AF-A0AAJ1CBZ4-F1
#
_cell.length_a   1.000
_cell.length_b   1.000
_cell.length_c   1.000
_cell.angle_alpha   90.00
_cell.angle_beta   90.00
_cell.angle_gamma   90.00
#
_symmetry.space_group_name_H-M   'P 1'
#
loop_
_entity.id
_entity.type
_entity.pdbx_description
1 polymer ?
#
loop_
_entity_poly.entity_id
_entity_poly.type
_entity_poly.pdbx_seq_one_letter_code
_entity_poly.pdbx_strand_id
1 'polypeptide(L)'
;MNKHIVKYLLALATIAFVGGGCNVDDYNEEYLDGFNPDKEITDVQVLKYTMTDADYASVASNAANKAIAEAAGPDAVAALAAVGTAKCFSEAASATTYLPAFLAAGYDSYLSNGSTVTVTYKNQRGEISEAITGIASASTYELKAADYEVAWGEEITADYFTPGKPAANYLPRILKEAVKNAEAGDYVIAEYAYSEQEPSTGGGEIPETINKISEIIAPGDYTVQGTVSAAYARGFIVDDTTGAILVYLNAPSNYSLGDVVKVKGAVTEYNSGMQFGNTAEITLVEKTKNFAFPTAQAMSGSELDAYLTATSIKFVSLTGTLSISGNYYNLKVDGAATATGSLSFPNKGQIDESLDGKKVTATGYLFSVSKSGDAPKFANMMVATITEEGSQPAFTPVGVVASADPGTFSVKGQIAATYKRGFLINDGTGSILIYTNADPTGTYAIGDLVSVEGTTSAYAGLNQYPAASTVTKLNTEANKFTYPAIREMDGTDMDGYLTLTTAQYVRYTGTLKIDGNYYNVINDEALTAQGSLSYVLDGAVDPALDGQEVVVEGYAIGVSGSKFLNTMVTSVKPAANASAASFGMTRAAVTKNRYAIYTFDGTSWAAAENTTMVNPEDYTQMGATNPNFSSSFSQDTYLPLYLKYKYPYALAEEKMNVAYHFYDSTDKVTLLFADEYTYDGADWIKTEDTETLDGPFKKVSGKWNFDPSMTLVVAPDRSAYSKSFYQACVDWVLQNKDAAYTTDNRSGSRLTDSEYYSGCAASYTNLNWRINTLPKYYWSEAGEDISAYDNWGSEDKDAMRASYQAFYDEVEKRFGEVMSAALGTLYPDVKMISGIDVIYTVQMMLYTQHIGSGTGKVTHAFEFKLVDTGKFEYVRMYALSPEYELMKDANFE
;
A
#
# COMPACT_ATOMS: atom_id res chain seq x y z
N MET A 1 20.10 -56.20 -11.70
CA MET A 1 19.49 -57.33 -12.45
C MET A 1 18.80 -58.23 -11.43
N ASN A 2 17.49 -58.49 -11.56
CA ASN A 2 16.67 -58.93 -10.42
C ASN A 2 17.12 -60.28 -9.81
N LYS A 3 17.20 -60.34 -8.46
CA LYS A 3 17.50 -61.57 -7.69
C LYS A 3 16.63 -62.77 -8.08
N HIS A 4 15.40 -62.51 -8.53
CA HIS A 4 14.48 -63.53 -9.04
C HIS A 4 14.99 -64.21 -10.32
N ILE A 5 15.62 -63.50 -11.26
CA ILE A 5 16.06 -64.08 -12.53
C ILE A 5 17.20 -65.08 -12.31
N VAL A 6 18.17 -64.78 -11.44
CA VAL A 6 19.30 -65.68 -11.17
C VAL A 6 18.84 -66.93 -10.41
N LYS A 7 17.98 -66.79 -9.38
CA LYS A 7 17.42 -67.97 -8.68
C LYS A 7 16.52 -68.82 -9.59
N TYR A 8 15.72 -68.22 -10.49
CA TYR A 8 14.95 -68.98 -11.47
C TYR A 8 15.82 -69.62 -12.56
N LEU A 9 16.91 -69.00 -13.00
CA LEU A 9 17.84 -69.62 -13.96
C LEU A 9 18.56 -70.84 -13.36
N LEU A 10 18.97 -70.79 -12.08
CA LEU A 10 19.53 -71.94 -11.37
C LEU A 10 18.49 -73.04 -11.09
N ALA A 11 17.24 -72.67 -10.78
CA ALA A 11 16.14 -73.61 -10.65
C ALA A 11 15.72 -74.25 -12.00
N LEU A 12 15.86 -73.52 -13.11
CA LEU A 12 15.61 -74.04 -14.47
C LEU A 12 16.77 -74.92 -14.96
N ALA A 13 18.01 -74.60 -14.60
CA ALA A 13 19.18 -75.45 -14.90
C ALA A 13 19.10 -76.81 -14.19
N THR A 14 18.65 -76.84 -12.93
CA THR A 14 18.43 -78.09 -12.18
C THR A 14 17.25 -78.93 -12.69
N ILE A 15 16.29 -78.32 -13.39
CA ILE A 15 15.17 -79.04 -14.05
C ILE A 15 15.59 -79.57 -15.44
N ALA A 16 16.61 -79.02 -16.07
CA ALA A 16 17.05 -79.39 -17.42
C ALA A 16 17.87 -80.70 -17.52
N PHE A 17 18.36 -81.25 -16.39
CA PHE A 17 19.25 -82.42 -16.34
C PHE A 17 18.71 -83.61 -15.52
N VAL A 18 17.41 -83.90 -15.61
CA VAL A 18 16.88 -85.22 -15.18
C VAL A 18 17.01 -86.23 -16.33
N GLY A 19 18.24 -86.64 -16.63
CA GLY A 19 18.54 -87.42 -17.84
C GLY A 19 19.90 -88.11 -17.92
N GLY A 20 20.60 -88.29 -16.80
CA GLY A 20 21.90 -88.97 -16.74
C GLY A 20 22.60 -88.68 -15.42
N GLY A 21 23.04 -89.71 -14.70
CA GLY A 21 23.62 -89.55 -13.37
C GLY A 21 25.06 -89.05 -13.40
N CYS A 22 25.24 -87.74 -13.17
CA CYS A 22 26.45 -87.16 -12.62
C CYS A 22 26.07 -86.46 -11.30
N ASN A 23 26.96 -86.44 -10.31
CA ASN A 23 26.68 -85.80 -9.04
C ASN A 23 26.79 -84.27 -9.20
N VAL A 24 26.07 -83.49 -8.40
CA VAL A 24 26.08 -82.01 -8.50
C VAL A 24 27.46 -81.43 -8.17
N ASP A 25 28.24 -82.16 -7.37
CA ASP A 25 29.59 -81.78 -6.96
C ASP A 25 30.58 -81.78 -8.15
N ASP A 26 30.48 -82.76 -9.05
CA ASP A 26 31.42 -82.93 -10.18
C ASP A 26 31.41 -81.73 -11.14
N TYR A 27 30.23 -81.15 -11.40
CA TYR A 27 30.08 -80.00 -12.32
C TYR A 27 30.66 -78.70 -11.77
N ASN A 28 30.63 -78.52 -10.44
CA ASN A 28 31.20 -77.35 -9.80
C ASN A 28 32.73 -77.42 -9.74
N GLU A 29 33.31 -78.61 -9.49
CA GLU A 29 34.76 -78.80 -9.49
C GLU A 29 35.39 -78.72 -10.90
N GLU A 30 34.71 -79.18 -11.96
CA GLU A 30 35.31 -79.24 -13.31
C GLU A 30 35.18 -77.92 -14.12
N TYR A 31 34.18 -77.06 -13.82
CA TYR A 31 33.87 -75.87 -14.63
C TYR A 31 33.77 -74.53 -13.90
N LEU A 32 33.76 -74.52 -12.55
CA LEU A 32 33.55 -73.32 -11.74
C LEU A 32 34.60 -73.19 -10.63
N ASP A 33 35.87 -73.30 -11.01
CA ASP A 33 37.02 -73.21 -10.11
C ASP A 33 37.00 -71.89 -9.31
N GLY A 34 36.86 -72.01 -7.97
CA GLY A 34 36.69 -70.87 -7.04
C GLY A 34 35.24 -70.42 -6.76
N PHE A 35 34.21 -71.06 -7.33
CA PHE A 35 32.81 -70.79 -6.99
C PHE A 35 32.44 -71.39 -5.63
N ASN A 36 32.21 -70.53 -4.64
CA ASN A 36 31.72 -70.94 -3.32
C ASN A 36 30.20 -70.70 -3.23
N PRO A 37 29.35 -71.75 -3.18
CA PRO A 37 27.91 -71.62 -3.10
C PRO A 37 27.41 -71.03 -1.76
N ASP A 38 28.23 -71.07 -0.70
CA ASP A 38 27.91 -70.49 0.62
C ASP A 38 28.25 -68.98 0.71
N LYS A 39 28.83 -68.40 -0.33
CA LYS A 39 29.20 -66.98 -0.35
C LYS A 39 28.00 -66.12 -0.72
N GLU A 40 27.41 -65.42 0.25
CA GLU A 40 26.32 -64.47 0.00
C GLU A 40 26.69 -63.45 -1.09
N ILE A 41 25.82 -63.32 -2.10
CA ILE A 41 25.93 -62.27 -3.12
C ILE A 41 25.41 -60.97 -2.50
N THR A 42 26.31 -60.15 -2.00
CA THR A 42 26.01 -58.84 -1.42
C THR A 42 25.88 -57.77 -2.50
N ASP A 43 24.66 -57.26 -2.69
CA ASP A 43 24.39 -56.06 -3.51
C ASP A 43 24.41 -54.84 -2.58
N VAL A 44 25.59 -54.21 -2.47
CA VAL A 44 25.85 -53.02 -1.65
C VAL A 44 25.90 -51.79 -2.56
N GLN A 45 24.98 -50.86 -2.35
CA GLN A 45 24.80 -49.67 -3.18
C GLN A 45 24.91 -48.38 -2.38
N VAL A 46 25.33 -47.30 -3.03
CA VAL A 46 25.25 -45.92 -2.53
C VAL A 46 24.25 -45.18 -3.41
N LEU A 47 23.09 -44.83 -2.87
CA LEU A 47 21.99 -44.22 -3.62
C LEU A 47 21.66 -42.81 -3.11
N LYS A 48 21.00 -42.03 -3.97
CA LYS A 48 20.30 -40.79 -3.59
C LYS A 48 18.83 -40.93 -3.95
N TYR A 49 17.95 -40.39 -3.12
CA TYR A 49 16.51 -40.39 -3.33
C TYR A 49 15.91 -39.06 -2.91
N THR A 50 15.18 -38.38 -3.79
CA THR A 50 14.48 -37.14 -3.45
C THR A 50 12.99 -37.44 -3.30
N MET A 51 12.41 -37.12 -2.15
CA MET A 51 11.00 -37.41 -1.87
C MET A 51 10.05 -36.52 -2.68
N THR A 52 8.93 -37.12 -3.08
CA THR A 52 7.78 -36.46 -3.69
C THR A 52 6.66 -36.25 -2.66
N ASP A 53 5.71 -35.36 -2.95
CA ASP A 53 4.50 -35.15 -2.13
C ASP A 53 3.77 -36.46 -1.77
N ALA A 54 3.73 -37.43 -2.69
CA ALA A 54 3.09 -38.73 -2.49
C ALA A 54 3.86 -39.65 -1.52
N ASP A 55 5.17 -39.43 -1.36
CA ASP A 55 5.99 -40.22 -0.45
C ASP A 55 5.72 -39.87 1.01
N TYR A 56 5.42 -38.61 1.35
CA TYR A 56 5.03 -38.23 2.71
C TYR A 56 3.69 -38.87 3.12
N ALA A 57 2.71 -38.92 2.21
CA ALA A 57 1.48 -39.68 2.42
C ALA A 57 1.75 -41.20 2.57
N SER A 58 2.75 -41.73 1.86
CA SER A 58 3.21 -43.12 1.99
C SER A 58 3.92 -43.38 3.33
N VAL A 59 4.69 -42.41 3.84
CA VAL A 59 5.33 -42.44 5.17
C VAL A 59 4.27 -42.44 6.27
N ALA A 60 3.28 -41.55 6.21
CA ALA A 60 2.20 -41.44 7.19
C ALA A 60 1.25 -42.66 7.18
N SER A 61 1.05 -43.28 6.01
CA SER A 61 0.17 -44.45 5.87
C SER A 61 0.86 -45.79 6.18
N ASN A 62 2.20 -45.84 6.18
CA ASN A 62 3.02 -47.04 6.42
C ASN A 62 2.69 -47.71 7.77
N ALA A 63 2.37 -49.00 7.74
CA ALA A 63 1.94 -49.76 8.91
C ALA A 63 2.99 -49.85 10.03
N ALA A 64 4.28 -49.89 9.69
CA ALA A 64 5.35 -49.91 10.70
C ALA A 64 5.56 -48.53 11.33
N ASN A 65 5.42 -47.44 10.56
CA ASN A 65 5.44 -46.08 11.12
C ASN A 65 4.26 -45.84 12.07
N LYS A 66 3.06 -46.31 11.71
CA LYS A 66 1.88 -46.25 12.60
C LYS A 66 2.12 -46.97 13.91
N ALA A 67 2.70 -48.18 13.88
CA ALA A 67 3.04 -48.90 15.10
C ALA A 67 4.11 -48.19 15.96
N ILE A 68 5.07 -47.47 15.34
CA ILE A 68 6.04 -46.63 16.05
C ILE A 68 5.32 -45.45 16.74
N ALA A 69 4.44 -44.76 16.02
CA ALA A 69 3.70 -43.61 16.54
C ALA A 69 2.71 -44.01 17.66
N GLU A 70 1.95 -45.10 17.48
CA GLU A 70 1.03 -45.66 18.47
C GLU A 70 1.74 -46.04 19.79
N ALA A 71 2.98 -46.53 19.70
CA ALA A 71 3.80 -46.85 20.87
C ALA A 71 4.35 -45.60 21.59
N ALA A 72 4.49 -44.47 20.88
CA ALA A 72 4.95 -43.19 21.43
C ALA A 72 3.82 -42.33 22.02
N GLY A 73 2.57 -42.53 21.59
CA GLY A 73 1.38 -41.90 22.17
C GLY A 73 0.51 -41.12 21.16
N PRO A 74 -0.62 -40.55 21.62
CA PRO A 74 -1.59 -39.89 20.73
C PRO A 74 -0.98 -38.71 19.96
N ASP A 75 -0.09 -37.94 20.59
CA ASP A 75 0.55 -36.77 19.98
C ASP A 75 1.49 -37.19 18.83
N ALA A 76 2.20 -38.32 18.99
CA ALA A 76 3.04 -38.89 17.94
C ALA A 76 2.22 -39.46 16.77
N VAL A 77 1.02 -40.00 17.03
CA VAL A 77 0.07 -40.43 16.00
C VAL A 77 -0.46 -39.23 15.21
N ALA A 78 -0.80 -38.14 15.90
CA ALA A 78 -1.21 -36.89 15.25
C ALA A 78 -0.07 -36.30 14.41
N ALA A 79 1.15 -36.24 14.95
CA ALA A 79 2.34 -35.74 14.25
C ALA A 79 2.69 -36.58 13.02
N LEU A 80 2.62 -37.93 13.09
CA LEU A 80 2.83 -38.79 11.92
C LEU A 80 1.75 -38.59 10.85
N ALA A 81 0.49 -38.39 11.25
CA ALA A 81 -0.58 -38.07 10.30
C ALA A 81 -0.32 -36.70 9.61
N ALA A 82 0.16 -35.71 10.39
CA ALA A 82 0.50 -34.38 9.88
C ALA A 82 1.61 -34.40 8.82
N VAL A 83 2.59 -35.31 8.90
CA VAL A 83 3.62 -35.50 7.85
C VAL A 83 2.97 -35.71 6.48
N GLY A 84 1.91 -36.52 6.41
CA GLY A 84 1.21 -36.83 5.17
C GLY A 84 0.43 -35.66 4.58
N THR A 85 -0.11 -34.77 5.43
CA THR A 85 -0.89 -33.60 5.01
C THR A 85 -0.03 -32.37 4.74
N ALA A 86 0.98 -32.12 5.58
CA ALA A 86 1.92 -31.00 5.44
C ALA A 86 3.02 -31.25 4.40
N LYS A 87 3.23 -32.52 3.99
CA LYS A 87 4.22 -32.93 2.98
C LYS A 87 5.67 -32.60 3.37
N CYS A 88 5.93 -32.61 4.68
CA CYS A 88 7.23 -32.39 5.30
C CYS A 88 7.31 -33.17 6.62
N PHE A 89 8.52 -33.39 7.12
CA PHE A 89 8.74 -33.86 8.48
C PHE A 89 8.74 -32.69 9.47
N SER A 90 8.71 -32.96 10.77
CA SER A 90 8.83 -31.95 11.82
C SER A 90 9.63 -32.50 13.00
N GLU A 91 9.92 -31.69 14.02
CA GLU A 91 10.57 -32.19 15.25
C GLU A 91 9.74 -33.28 15.93
N ALA A 92 8.42 -33.07 16.03
CA ALA A 92 7.47 -34.04 16.60
C ALA A 92 7.31 -35.31 15.75
N ALA A 93 7.63 -35.26 14.45
CA ALA A 93 7.61 -36.41 13.55
C ALA A 93 8.85 -36.41 12.64
N SER A 94 10.00 -36.77 13.21
CA SER A 94 11.28 -36.65 12.52
C SER A 94 11.47 -37.64 11.37
N ALA A 95 12.16 -37.18 10.32
CA ALA A 95 12.60 -38.03 9.21
C ALA A 95 13.48 -39.19 9.70
N THR A 96 14.32 -38.96 10.72
CA THR A 96 15.18 -39.98 11.34
C THR A 96 14.39 -41.14 11.97
N THR A 97 13.15 -40.88 12.42
CA THR A 97 12.25 -41.88 13.02
C THR A 97 11.48 -42.65 11.95
N TYR A 98 10.92 -41.97 10.95
CA TYR A 98 9.91 -42.55 10.06
C TYR A 98 10.38 -42.91 8.63
N LEU A 99 11.52 -42.38 8.16
CA LEU A 99 12.12 -42.83 6.90
C LEU A 99 12.69 -44.26 6.94
N PRO A 100 13.23 -44.79 8.05
CA PRO A 100 13.70 -46.18 8.12
C PRO A 100 12.68 -47.22 7.63
N ALA A 101 11.41 -47.10 7.99
CA ALA A 101 10.37 -48.04 7.57
C ALA A 101 9.85 -47.78 6.14
N PHE A 102 9.94 -46.54 5.65
CA PHE A 102 9.67 -46.20 4.25
C PHE A 102 10.75 -46.80 3.33
N LEU A 103 12.03 -46.62 3.69
CA LEU A 103 13.15 -47.24 2.99
C LEU A 103 13.09 -48.78 3.05
N ALA A 104 12.68 -49.35 4.19
CA ALA A 104 12.45 -50.79 4.30
C ALA A 104 11.43 -51.29 3.27
N ALA A 105 10.28 -50.63 3.15
CA ALA A 105 9.24 -50.98 2.20
C ALA A 105 9.69 -50.89 0.72
N GLY A 106 10.53 -49.90 0.38
CA GLY A 106 11.03 -49.70 -0.98
C GLY A 106 12.24 -50.57 -1.37
N TYR A 107 13.20 -50.78 -0.45
CA TYR A 107 14.55 -51.26 -0.78
C TYR A 107 14.93 -52.62 -0.18
N ASP A 108 14.21 -53.15 0.82
CA ASP A 108 14.70 -54.32 1.56
C ASP A 108 14.74 -55.62 0.78
N SER A 109 13.93 -55.74 -0.27
CA SER A 109 13.88 -56.93 -1.11
C SER A 109 15.15 -57.14 -1.97
N TYR A 110 15.98 -56.10 -2.18
CA TYR A 110 17.19 -56.20 -3.00
C TYR A 110 18.46 -55.63 -2.37
N LEU A 111 18.44 -54.53 -1.61
CA LEU A 111 19.67 -53.97 -1.03
C LEU A 111 20.18 -54.76 0.18
N SER A 112 21.49 -54.97 0.23
CA SER A 112 22.19 -55.74 1.28
C SER A 112 22.70 -54.83 2.40
N ASN A 113 23.06 -55.43 3.54
CA ASN A 113 23.70 -54.70 4.64
C ASN A 113 24.96 -53.97 4.15
N GLY A 114 25.21 -52.77 4.67
CA GLY A 114 26.24 -51.85 4.21
C GLY A 114 25.78 -50.86 3.14
N SER A 115 24.64 -51.08 2.48
CA SER A 115 24.11 -50.09 1.52
C SER A 115 23.70 -48.80 2.21
N THR A 116 23.86 -47.67 1.50
CA THR A 116 23.43 -46.34 1.96
C THR A 116 22.47 -45.67 0.99
N VAL A 117 21.56 -44.87 1.53
CA VAL A 117 20.65 -43.99 0.78
C VAL A 117 20.69 -42.61 1.43
N THR A 118 21.11 -41.58 0.69
CA THR A 118 20.84 -40.19 1.09
C THR A 118 19.45 -39.82 0.62
N VAL A 119 18.53 -39.60 1.55
CA VAL A 119 17.17 -39.15 1.26
C VAL A 119 17.11 -37.64 1.38
N THR A 120 16.84 -36.94 0.30
CA THR A 120 16.52 -35.50 0.29
C THR A 120 15.03 -35.32 0.59
N TYR A 121 14.70 -34.62 1.67
CA TYR A 121 13.31 -34.43 2.15
C TYR A 121 13.06 -32.99 2.61
N LYS A 122 11.79 -32.60 2.66
CA LYS A 122 11.31 -31.36 3.28
C LYS A 122 11.13 -31.56 4.79
N ASN A 123 11.66 -30.64 5.58
CA ASN A 123 11.45 -30.54 7.02
C ASN A 123 10.81 -29.19 7.33
N GLN A 124 9.88 -29.14 8.27
CA GLN A 124 9.31 -27.89 8.78
C GLN A 124 10.40 -27.07 9.44
N ARG A 125 10.52 -25.79 9.08
CA ARG A 125 11.44 -24.85 9.69
C ARG A 125 10.95 -24.54 11.12
N GLY A 126 11.84 -24.64 12.11
CA GLY A 126 11.47 -24.43 13.52
C GLY A 126 11.13 -22.98 13.89
N GLU A 127 11.61 -22.01 13.09
CA GLU A 127 11.32 -20.58 13.24
C GLU A 127 10.32 -20.11 12.17
N ILE A 128 9.06 -20.47 12.33
CA ILE A 128 7.93 -19.79 11.68
C ILE A 128 7.17 -19.07 12.78
N SER A 129 6.87 -17.78 12.58
CA SER A 129 6.13 -16.98 13.55
C SER A 129 4.80 -17.65 13.95
N GLU A 130 4.52 -17.75 15.26
CA GLU A 130 3.23 -18.23 15.78
C GLU A 130 2.06 -17.43 15.18
N ALA A 131 2.31 -16.16 14.82
CA ALA A 131 1.37 -15.29 14.11
C ALA A 131 0.89 -15.89 12.79
N ILE A 132 1.71 -16.63 12.03
CA ILE A 132 1.28 -17.26 10.76
C ILE A 132 0.15 -18.26 11.01
N THR A 133 0.32 -19.12 12.01
CA THR A 133 -0.70 -20.12 12.39
C THR A 133 -1.92 -19.45 13.01
N GLY A 134 -1.71 -18.46 13.89
CA GLY A 134 -2.79 -17.69 14.50
C GLY A 134 -3.63 -16.92 13.48
N ILE A 135 -3.01 -16.24 12.52
CA ILE A 135 -3.68 -15.47 11.46
C ILE A 135 -4.41 -16.41 10.50
N ALA A 136 -3.78 -17.50 10.03
CA ALA A 136 -4.42 -18.43 9.10
C ALA A 136 -5.62 -19.18 9.71
N SER A 137 -5.70 -19.27 11.04
CA SER A 137 -6.84 -19.81 11.78
C SER A 137 -7.79 -18.74 12.36
N ALA A 138 -7.48 -17.46 12.19
CA ALA A 138 -8.26 -16.35 12.74
C ALA A 138 -9.67 -16.31 12.15
N SER A 139 -10.67 -16.13 13.00
CA SER A 139 -12.03 -15.83 12.54
C SER A 139 -12.13 -14.39 12.02
N THR A 140 -12.88 -14.18 10.95
CA THR A 140 -13.28 -12.82 10.52
C THR A 140 -14.47 -12.34 11.34
N TYR A 141 -14.33 -11.18 11.97
CA TYR A 141 -15.44 -10.41 12.51
C TYR A 141 -15.83 -9.30 11.52
N GLU A 142 -16.95 -9.51 10.83
CA GLU A 142 -17.60 -8.50 10.00
C GLU A 142 -18.32 -7.47 10.89
N LEU A 143 -17.91 -6.21 10.81
CA LEU A 143 -18.53 -5.11 11.55
C LEU A 143 -19.94 -4.82 11.02
N LYS A 144 -20.89 -4.69 11.95
CA LYS A 144 -22.30 -4.37 11.70
C LYS A 144 -22.54 -2.88 11.93
N ALA A 145 -23.67 -2.36 11.45
CA ALA A 145 -24.12 -0.98 11.69
C ALA A 145 -23.93 -0.50 13.14
N ALA A 146 -24.37 -1.31 14.12
CA ALA A 146 -24.24 -1.02 15.54
C ALA A 146 -22.78 -0.95 16.06
N ASP A 147 -21.81 -1.56 15.37
CA ASP A 147 -20.40 -1.44 15.71
C ASP A 147 -19.85 -0.06 15.31
N TYR A 148 -20.39 0.57 14.26
CA TYR A 148 -19.98 1.91 13.82
C TYR A 148 -20.58 3.05 14.66
N GLU A 149 -21.71 2.81 15.35
CA GLU A 149 -22.23 3.72 16.40
C GLU A 149 -21.16 4.01 17.48
N VAL A 150 -20.23 3.08 17.70
CA VAL A 150 -19.09 3.23 18.64
C VAL A 150 -18.10 4.33 18.19
N ALA A 151 -18.12 4.74 16.92
CA ALA A 151 -17.30 5.82 16.37
C ALA A 151 -18.13 7.08 16.04
N TRP A 152 -19.37 6.91 15.58
CA TRP A 152 -20.24 7.97 15.08
C TRP A 152 -21.27 8.50 16.09
N GLY A 153 -21.63 7.71 17.10
CA GLY A 153 -22.75 8.00 18.00
C GLY A 153 -24.11 7.73 17.35
N GLU A 154 -25.19 7.97 18.10
CA GLU A 154 -26.58 7.73 17.65
C GLU A 154 -27.07 8.74 16.59
N GLU A 155 -26.39 9.87 16.42
CA GLU A 155 -26.84 10.99 15.58
C GLU A 155 -26.37 10.90 14.11
N ILE A 156 -25.36 10.08 13.81
CA ILE A 156 -24.78 9.93 12.47
C ILE A 156 -24.84 8.45 12.06
N THR A 157 -25.78 8.12 11.16
CA THR A 157 -25.88 6.77 10.56
C THR A 157 -24.84 6.61 9.46
N ALA A 158 -23.66 6.10 9.81
CA ALA A 158 -22.58 5.77 8.88
C ALA A 158 -21.99 4.39 9.18
N ASP A 159 -22.22 3.43 8.28
CA ASP A 159 -21.77 2.04 8.43
C ASP A 159 -20.32 1.83 7.95
N TYR A 160 -19.44 2.81 8.13
CA TYR A 160 -18.05 2.79 7.66
C TYR A 160 -17.11 3.70 8.47
N PHE A 161 -15.80 3.44 8.40
CA PHE A 161 -14.74 4.31 8.92
C PHE A 161 -14.17 5.25 7.85
N THR A 162 -13.50 6.31 8.31
CA THR A 162 -13.01 7.43 7.48
C THR A 162 -11.70 7.99 8.04
N PRO A 163 -10.98 8.90 7.35
CA PRO A 163 -9.77 9.54 7.89
C PRO A 163 -9.99 10.25 9.24
N GLY A 164 -11.15 10.91 9.44
CA GLY A 164 -11.54 11.57 10.69
C GLY A 164 -12.03 10.60 11.78
N LYS A 165 -12.52 9.41 11.40
CA LYS A 165 -12.86 8.31 12.31
C LYS A 165 -12.08 7.03 11.94
N PRO A 166 -10.75 7.00 12.14
CA PRO A 166 -9.93 5.88 11.67
C PRO A 166 -10.21 4.63 12.49
N ALA A 167 -10.38 3.49 11.81
CA ALA A 167 -10.78 2.21 12.41
C ALA A 167 -9.93 1.80 13.63
N ALA A 168 -8.62 2.07 13.59
CA ALA A 168 -7.66 1.77 14.67
C ALA A 168 -8.02 2.39 16.03
N ASN A 169 -8.75 3.51 16.06
CA ASN A 169 -9.16 4.16 17.30
C ASN A 169 -10.38 3.50 17.96
N TYR A 170 -11.11 2.64 17.23
CA TYR A 170 -12.42 2.11 17.65
C TYR A 170 -12.47 0.57 17.68
N LEU A 171 -11.79 -0.11 16.76
CA LEU A 171 -11.70 -1.58 16.68
C LEU A 171 -11.29 -2.26 18.01
N PRO A 172 -10.27 -1.79 18.77
CA PRO A 172 -9.94 -2.33 20.08
C PRO A 172 -11.13 -2.44 21.05
N ARG A 173 -12.04 -1.45 21.02
CA ARG A 173 -13.23 -1.39 21.88
C ARG A 173 -14.38 -2.24 21.32
N ILE A 174 -14.59 -2.19 20.00
CA ILE A 174 -15.60 -2.98 19.29
C ILE A 174 -15.32 -4.48 19.46
N LEU A 175 -14.10 -4.92 19.12
CA LEU A 175 -13.70 -6.33 19.20
C LEU A 175 -13.76 -6.87 20.63
N LYS A 176 -13.47 -6.05 21.64
CA LYS A 176 -13.59 -6.44 23.06
C LYS A 176 -15.04 -6.71 23.47
N GLU A 177 -16.01 -6.04 22.86
CA GLU A 177 -17.43 -6.31 23.10
C GLU A 177 -17.96 -7.43 22.21
N ALA A 178 -17.54 -7.49 20.95
CA ALA A 178 -18.03 -8.47 19.98
C ALA A 178 -17.44 -9.89 20.16
N VAL A 179 -16.14 -10.01 20.40
CA VAL A 179 -15.42 -11.30 20.48
C VAL A 179 -15.32 -11.74 21.93
N LYS A 180 -16.24 -12.62 22.34
CA LYS A 180 -16.30 -13.15 23.71
C LYS A 180 -15.44 -14.41 23.87
N ASN A 181 -14.81 -14.56 25.03
CA ASN A 181 -13.96 -15.70 25.43
C ASN A 181 -12.64 -15.85 24.65
N ALA A 182 -12.06 -14.75 24.16
CA ALA A 182 -10.72 -14.78 23.59
C ALA A 182 -9.65 -15.08 24.66
N GLU A 183 -8.65 -15.88 24.31
CA GLU A 183 -7.47 -16.19 25.09
C GLU A 183 -6.25 -15.35 24.64
N ALA A 184 -5.25 -15.19 25.51
CA ALA A 184 -4.09 -14.37 25.19
C ALA A 184 -3.27 -15.02 24.05
N GLY A 185 -3.04 -14.27 22.97
CA GLY A 185 -2.46 -14.77 21.72
C GLY A 185 -3.47 -15.04 20.61
N ASP A 186 -4.78 -14.97 20.86
CA ASP A 186 -5.81 -15.12 19.82
C ASP A 186 -5.72 -14.01 18.77
N TYR A 187 -5.97 -14.35 17.52
CA TYR A 187 -6.03 -13.43 16.38
C TYR A 187 -7.46 -13.31 15.85
N VAL A 188 -7.83 -12.11 15.40
CA VAL A 188 -9.09 -11.83 14.70
C VAL A 188 -8.85 -10.91 13.50
N ILE A 189 -9.55 -11.18 12.40
CA ILE A 189 -9.60 -10.27 11.25
C ILE A 189 -10.83 -9.38 11.42
N ALA A 190 -10.63 -8.08 11.62
CA ALA A 190 -11.73 -7.12 11.57
C ALA A 190 -11.99 -6.75 10.10
N GLU A 191 -13.14 -7.15 9.55
CA GLU A 191 -13.63 -6.67 8.26
C GLU A 191 -14.55 -5.47 8.48
N TYR A 192 -14.23 -4.36 7.83
CA TYR A 192 -14.98 -3.11 7.95
C TYR A 192 -15.10 -2.37 6.63
N ALA A 193 -16.20 -1.67 6.42
CA ALA A 193 -16.32 -0.72 5.34
C ALA A 193 -15.54 0.56 5.67
N TYR A 194 -14.90 1.12 4.65
CA TYR A 194 -14.10 2.33 4.75
C TYR A 194 -14.38 3.26 3.56
N SER A 195 -14.35 4.57 3.78
CA SER A 195 -14.34 5.57 2.71
C SER A 195 -13.27 6.63 2.95
N GLU A 196 -12.64 7.10 1.88
CA GLU A 196 -11.73 8.27 1.93
C GLU A 196 -12.51 9.60 2.09
N GLN A 197 -13.85 9.54 2.09
CA GLN A 197 -14.75 10.67 2.31
C GLN A 197 -15.43 10.50 3.67
N GLU A 198 -15.47 11.58 4.47
CA GLU A 198 -16.31 11.64 5.67
C GLU A 198 -17.78 11.39 5.31
N PRO A 199 -18.64 10.90 6.23
CA PRO A 199 -20.02 10.62 5.93
C PRO A 199 -20.80 11.89 5.62
N SER A 200 -20.86 12.23 4.34
CA SER A 200 -21.89 13.13 3.85
C SER A 200 -23.26 12.50 4.09
N THR A 201 -24.25 13.34 4.30
CA THR A 201 -25.65 12.99 4.57
C THR A 201 -26.41 12.43 3.34
N GLY A 202 -25.81 11.51 2.55
CA GLY A 202 -26.45 10.59 1.57
C GLY A 202 -25.65 10.28 0.27
N GLY A 203 -26.23 9.52 -0.71
CA GLY A 203 -25.78 8.94 -2.05
C GLY A 203 -24.83 9.66 -3.06
N GLY A 204 -23.94 9.00 -3.85
CA GLY A 204 -22.65 9.58 -4.39
C GLY A 204 -22.05 9.15 -5.76
N GLU A 205 -20.71 9.33 -6.01
CA GLU A 205 -20.13 9.52 -7.38
C GLU A 205 -19.04 8.56 -7.94
N ILE A 206 -19.27 8.22 -9.22
CA ILE A 206 -18.42 7.59 -10.24
C ILE A 206 -17.59 8.70 -10.94
N PRO A 207 -16.47 8.45 -11.68
CA PRO A 207 -15.81 9.48 -12.49
C PRO A 207 -16.79 10.27 -13.37
N GLU A 208 -16.93 11.55 -13.05
CA GLU A 208 -18.00 12.42 -13.55
C GLU A 208 -17.79 12.74 -15.04
N THR A 209 -18.78 12.44 -15.87
CA THR A 209 -18.70 12.68 -17.32
C THR A 209 -19.24 14.08 -17.62
N ILE A 210 -18.34 15.00 -17.98
CA ILE A 210 -18.71 16.35 -18.45
C ILE A 210 -19.18 16.26 -19.91
N ASN A 211 -20.47 16.50 -20.13
CA ASN A 211 -21.11 16.60 -21.43
C ASN A 211 -20.79 17.94 -22.10
N LYS A 212 -20.72 17.96 -23.43
CA LYS A 212 -20.76 19.20 -24.20
C LYS A 212 -22.19 19.69 -24.33
N ILE A 213 -22.41 20.99 -24.18
CA ILE A 213 -23.75 21.59 -24.27
C ILE A 213 -24.34 21.37 -25.67
N SER A 214 -23.52 21.38 -26.73
CA SER A 214 -23.96 21.08 -28.11
C SER A 214 -24.53 19.66 -28.32
N GLU A 215 -24.26 18.71 -27.41
CA GLU A 215 -24.72 17.32 -27.48
C GLU A 215 -26.05 17.11 -26.72
N ILE A 216 -26.54 18.13 -25.99
CA ILE A 216 -27.80 18.10 -25.21
C ILE A 216 -29.00 18.38 -26.13
N ILE A 217 -29.43 17.36 -26.86
CA ILE A 217 -30.54 17.42 -27.82
C ILE A 217 -31.87 16.80 -27.31
N ALA A 218 -31.89 16.29 -26.08
CA ALA A 218 -33.06 15.67 -25.45
C ALA A 218 -33.09 15.95 -23.93
N PRO A 219 -34.24 15.78 -23.25
CA PRO A 219 -34.29 15.81 -21.79
C PRO A 219 -33.54 14.63 -21.16
N GLY A 220 -32.96 14.84 -19.99
CA GLY A 220 -32.15 13.84 -19.28
C GLY A 220 -31.30 14.47 -18.17
N ASP A 221 -30.57 13.66 -17.42
CA ASP A 221 -29.59 14.14 -16.44
C ASP A 221 -28.24 14.35 -17.12
N TYR A 222 -27.68 15.56 -16.96
CA TYR A 222 -26.42 15.96 -17.58
C TYR A 222 -25.50 16.65 -16.56
N THR A 223 -24.21 16.63 -16.84
CA THR A 223 -23.22 17.49 -16.19
C THR A 223 -22.50 18.30 -17.26
N VAL A 224 -22.50 19.63 -17.16
CA VAL A 224 -21.77 20.51 -18.08
C VAL A 224 -20.80 21.38 -17.32
N GLN A 225 -19.76 21.87 -17.99
CA GLN A 225 -18.87 22.91 -17.45
C GLN A 225 -18.69 24.00 -18.49
N GLY A 226 -18.86 25.26 -18.08
CA GLY A 226 -18.73 26.40 -18.98
C GLY A 226 -18.77 27.74 -18.26
N THR A 227 -18.65 28.82 -19.00
CA THR A 227 -18.63 30.19 -18.49
C THR A 227 -20.05 30.74 -18.34
N VAL A 228 -20.34 31.38 -17.21
CA VAL A 228 -21.57 32.18 -17.02
C VAL A 228 -21.50 33.39 -17.96
N SER A 229 -22.29 33.34 -19.05
CA SER A 229 -22.17 34.26 -20.19
C SER A 229 -23.29 35.31 -20.27
N ALA A 230 -24.40 35.08 -19.59
CA ALA A 230 -25.47 36.05 -19.35
C ALA A 230 -26.23 35.71 -18.07
N ALA A 231 -26.85 36.69 -17.41
CA ALA A 231 -27.64 36.48 -16.19
C ALA A 231 -28.89 37.37 -16.16
N TYR A 232 -29.95 36.87 -15.53
CA TYR A 232 -31.24 37.56 -15.38
C TYR A 232 -31.89 37.26 -14.03
N ALA A 233 -33.07 37.86 -13.75
CA ALA A 233 -33.71 37.80 -12.43
C ALA A 233 -34.20 36.40 -12.00
N ARG A 234 -33.95 35.35 -12.79
CA ARG A 234 -34.36 33.96 -12.55
C ARG A 234 -33.27 32.90 -12.82
N GLY A 235 -32.00 33.28 -13.01
CA GLY A 235 -30.91 32.34 -13.32
C GLY A 235 -29.84 32.91 -14.27
N PHE A 236 -29.24 32.05 -15.09
CA PHE A 236 -28.14 32.44 -15.99
C PHE A 236 -27.98 31.49 -17.20
N ILE A 237 -27.26 31.93 -18.22
CA ILE A 237 -26.77 31.08 -19.32
C ILE A 237 -25.36 30.61 -18.99
N VAL A 238 -25.10 29.31 -19.16
CA VAL A 238 -23.74 28.74 -19.20
C VAL A 238 -23.37 28.40 -20.65
N ASP A 239 -22.15 28.71 -21.05
CA ASP A 239 -21.63 28.58 -22.43
C ASP A 239 -20.27 27.86 -22.40
N ASP A 240 -20.15 26.75 -23.13
CA ASP A 240 -18.92 25.91 -23.20
C ASP A 240 -18.15 26.10 -24.51
N THR A 241 -18.46 27.17 -25.27
CA THR A 241 -18.02 27.44 -26.65
C THR A 241 -18.56 26.49 -27.73
N THR A 242 -19.10 25.32 -27.35
CA THR A 242 -19.77 24.40 -28.28
C THR A 242 -21.26 24.71 -28.39
N GLY A 243 -21.86 25.14 -27.29
CA GLY A 243 -23.23 25.62 -27.18
C GLY A 243 -23.46 26.35 -25.87
N ALA A 244 -24.70 26.82 -25.69
CA ALA A 244 -25.13 27.52 -24.49
C ALA A 244 -26.45 26.94 -23.98
N ILE A 245 -26.63 26.88 -22.66
CA ILE A 245 -27.84 26.33 -22.01
C ILE A 245 -28.28 27.19 -20.83
N LEU A 246 -29.59 27.29 -20.63
CA LEU A 246 -30.18 28.02 -19.51
C LEU A 246 -30.13 27.19 -18.23
N VAL A 247 -29.67 27.82 -17.15
CA VAL A 247 -29.81 27.34 -15.78
C VAL A 247 -30.90 28.16 -15.11
N TYR A 248 -32.09 27.59 -15.00
CA TYR A 248 -33.26 28.27 -14.43
C TYR A 248 -33.33 28.05 -12.93
N LEU A 249 -33.07 29.09 -12.13
CA LEU A 249 -33.07 29.04 -10.67
C LEU A 249 -34.38 29.52 -10.02
N ASN A 250 -35.22 30.23 -10.77
CA ASN A 250 -36.33 31.03 -10.25
C ASN A 250 -35.93 32.12 -9.22
N ALA A 251 -34.63 32.41 -9.12
CA ALA A 251 -34.02 33.44 -8.29
C ALA A 251 -32.83 34.07 -9.04
N PRO A 252 -32.30 35.24 -8.61
CA PRO A 252 -31.06 35.78 -9.17
C PRO A 252 -29.87 34.81 -9.01
N SER A 253 -28.94 34.85 -9.95
CA SER A 253 -27.70 34.07 -9.90
C SER A 253 -26.79 34.52 -8.74
N ASN A 254 -26.17 33.57 -8.04
CA ASN A 254 -25.07 33.82 -7.11
C ASN A 254 -23.68 33.72 -7.77
N TYR A 255 -23.64 33.53 -9.09
CA TYR A 255 -22.44 33.45 -9.92
C TYR A 255 -22.44 34.63 -10.89
N SER A 256 -21.28 35.28 -11.04
CA SER A 256 -21.08 36.48 -11.85
C SER A 256 -20.72 36.14 -13.30
N LEU A 257 -20.91 37.08 -14.22
CA LEU A 257 -20.40 36.94 -15.58
C LEU A 257 -18.89 36.68 -15.59
N GLY A 258 -18.46 35.67 -16.35
CA GLY A 258 -17.07 35.23 -16.39
C GLY A 258 -16.70 34.15 -15.36
N ASP A 259 -17.53 33.90 -14.33
CA ASP A 259 -17.34 32.73 -13.47
C ASP A 259 -17.50 31.45 -14.32
N VAL A 260 -16.59 30.48 -14.15
CA VAL A 260 -16.69 29.18 -14.82
C VAL A 260 -17.28 28.20 -13.83
N VAL A 261 -18.40 27.61 -14.21
CA VAL A 261 -19.21 26.75 -13.33
C VAL A 261 -19.38 25.37 -13.92
N LYS A 262 -19.38 24.36 -13.05
CA LYS A 262 -19.91 23.03 -13.33
C LYS A 262 -21.37 23.01 -12.91
N VAL A 263 -22.26 22.55 -13.78
CA VAL A 263 -23.71 22.49 -13.55
C VAL A 263 -24.18 21.06 -13.80
N LYS A 264 -24.89 20.48 -12.82
CA LYS A 264 -25.33 19.08 -12.84
C LYS A 264 -26.79 18.94 -12.47
N GLY A 265 -27.51 18.08 -13.19
CA GLY A 265 -28.88 17.70 -12.89
C GLY A 265 -29.77 17.55 -14.13
N ALA A 266 -31.08 17.52 -13.89
CA ALA A 266 -32.07 17.29 -14.94
C ALA A 266 -32.22 18.51 -15.88
N VAL A 267 -32.02 18.25 -17.18
CA VAL A 267 -32.40 19.14 -18.28
C VAL A 267 -33.79 18.76 -18.76
N THR A 268 -34.64 19.78 -18.97
CA THR A 268 -36.00 19.64 -19.50
C THR A 268 -36.26 20.63 -20.63
N GLU A 269 -37.15 20.27 -21.55
CA GLU A 269 -37.64 21.20 -22.57
C GLU A 269 -38.75 22.08 -21.98
N TYR A 270 -38.55 23.40 -21.97
CA TYR A 270 -39.56 24.39 -21.58
C TYR A 270 -39.67 25.47 -22.65
N ASN A 271 -40.88 25.70 -23.17
CA ASN A 271 -41.10 26.63 -24.29
C ASN A 271 -40.13 26.39 -25.46
N SER A 272 -39.87 25.13 -25.82
CA SER A 272 -38.94 24.73 -26.89
C SER A 272 -37.47 25.16 -26.70
N GLY A 273 -37.06 25.53 -25.48
CA GLY A 273 -35.67 25.62 -25.08
C GLY A 273 -35.31 24.53 -24.07
N MET A 274 -34.11 23.94 -24.19
CA MET A 274 -33.55 23.07 -23.17
C MET A 274 -33.00 23.91 -22.01
N GLN A 275 -33.31 23.52 -20.77
CA GLN A 275 -32.84 24.19 -19.56
C GLN A 275 -32.63 23.22 -18.41
N PHE A 276 -31.61 23.47 -17.58
CA PHE A 276 -31.49 22.89 -16.25
C PHE A 276 -32.57 23.46 -15.32
N GLY A 277 -33.13 22.60 -14.47
CA GLY A 277 -34.10 23.00 -13.44
C GLY A 277 -33.51 23.75 -12.25
N ASN A 278 -34.37 24.26 -11.37
CA ASN A 278 -33.98 25.07 -10.21
C ASN A 278 -33.44 24.26 -9.02
N THR A 279 -33.26 22.95 -9.21
CA THR A 279 -32.60 22.02 -8.29
C THR A 279 -31.24 21.55 -8.82
N ALA A 280 -30.72 22.18 -9.87
CA ALA A 280 -29.39 21.86 -10.40
C ALA A 280 -28.29 22.18 -9.37
N GLU A 281 -27.36 21.26 -9.21
CA GLU A 281 -26.13 21.43 -8.43
C GLU A 281 -25.16 22.31 -9.23
N ILE A 282 -24.59 23.35 -8.61
CA ILE A 282 -23.71 24.30 -9.28
C ILE A 282 -22.44 24.52 -8.45
N THR A 283 -21.29 24.20 -9.02
CA THR A 283 -19.97 24.39 -8.39
C THR A 283 -19.20 25.45 -9.16
N LEU A 284 -18.60 26.42 -8.45
CA LEU A 284 -17.63 27.33 -9.05
C LEU A 284 -16.29 26.60 -9.25
N VAL A 285 -15.75 26.62 -10.46
CA VAL A 285 -14.53 25.88 -10.83
C VAL A 285 -13.32 26.80 -11.00
N GLU A 286 -13.50 27.89 -11.76
CA GLU A 286 -12.48 28.91 -11.96
C GLU A 286 -13.15 30.25 -12.34
N LYS A 287 -12.37 31.27 -12.69
CA LYS A 287 -12.88 32.58 -13.11
C LYS A 287 -12.15 33.11 -14.34
N THR A 288 -12.91 33.40 -15.40
CA THR A 288 -12.43 34.06 -16.61
C THR A 288 -12.00 35.48 -16.29
N LYS A 289 -10.71 35.78 -16.47
CA LYS A 289 -10.21 37.16 -16.40
C LYS A 289 -10.59 37.93 -17.66
N ASN A 290 -10.99 39.19 -17.51
CA ASN A 290 -11.42 40.07 -18.62
C ASN A 290 -12.56 39.46 -19.44
N PHE A 291 -13.63 38.98 -18.78
CA PHE A 291 -14.79 38.44 -19.49
C PHE A 291 -15.38 39.45 -20.47
N ALA A 292 -15.69 38.98 -21.67
CA ALA A 292 -16.40 39.72 -22.71
C ALA A 292 -17.51 38.85 -23.29
N PHE A 293 -18.63 39.47 -23.65
CA PHE A 293 -19.71 38.78 -24.36
C PHE A 293 -19.23 38.28 -25.74
N PRO A 294 -19.82 37.18 -26.27
CA PRO A 294 -19.59 36.76 -27.64
C PRO A 294 -19.93 37.85 -28.66
N THR A 295 -19.39 37.75 -29.87
CA THR A 295 -19.81 38.61 -30.98
C THR A 295 -21.26 38.31 -31.36
N ALA A 296 -22.16 39.28 -31.16
CA ALA A 296 -23.57 39.11 -31.45
C ALA A 296 -23.87 38.95 -32.95
N GLN A 297 -24.63 37.92 -33.31
CA GLN A 297 -25.19 37.79 -34.66
C GLN A 297 -26.34 38.78 -34.85
N ALA A 298 -26.22 39.72 -35.77
CA ALA A 298 -27.35 40.56 -36.18
C ALA A 298 -28.44 39.70 -36.84
N MET A 299 -29.70 39.88 -36.43
CA MET A 299 -30.82 39.05 -36.88
C MET A 299 -31.99 39.91 -37.36
N SER A 300 -32.45 39.64 -38.58
CA SER A 300 -33.62 40.26 -39.19
C SER A 300 -34.94 39.71 -38.63
N GLY A 301 -36.03 40.47 -38.79
CA GLY A 301 -37.36 39.99 -38.41
C GLY A 301 -37.79 38.68 -39.08
N SER A 302 -37.38 38.44 -40.33
CA SER A 302 -37.60 37.16 -41.03
C SER A 302 -36.83 35.98 -40.44
N GLU A 303 -35.62 36.21 -39.93
CA GLU A 303 -34.85 35.18 -39.22
C GLU A 303 -35.42 34.92 -37.81
N LEU A 304 -36.02 35.94 -37.19
CA LEU A 304 -36.75 35.80 -35.93
C LEU A 304 -38.10 35.08 -36.12
N ASP A 305 -38.79 35.27 -37.25
CA ASP A 305 -39.95 34.45 -37.63
C ASP A 305 -39.54 32.97 -37.78
N ALA A 306 -38.41 32.69 -38.45
CA ALA A 306 -37.89 31.32 -38.58
C ALA A 306 -37.52 30.71 -37.22
N TYR A 307 -36.98 31.51 -36.29
CA TYR A 307 -36.63 31.08 -34.92
C TYR A 307 -37.79 30.49 -34.13
N LEU A 308 -39.03 30.93 -34.39
CA LEU A 308 -40.24 30.38 -33.77
C LEU A 308 -40.47 28.90 -34.08
N THR A 309 -39.82 28.37 -35.12
CA THR A 309 -39.94 26.97 -35.58
C THR A 309 -38.64 26.17 -35.44
N ALA A 310 -37.50 26.85 -35.32
CA ALA A 310 -36.17 26.27 -35.17
C ALA A 310 -35.44 26.98 -34.01
N THR A 311 -35.84 26.64 -32.79
CA THR A 311 -35.32 27.24 -31.56
C THR A 311 -33.92 26.70 -31.25
N SER A 312 -33.01 27.60 -30.90
CA SER A 312 -31.66 27.31 -30.43
C SER A 312 -31.19 28.42 -29.50
N ILE A 313 -30.18 28.16 -28.68
CA ILE A 313 -29.63 29.20 -27.79
C ILE A 313 -28.49 29.91 -28.54
N LYS A 314 -28.60 31.23 -28.70
CA LYS A 314 -27.66 32.03 -29.51
C LYS A 314 -27.61 33.50 -29.09
N PHE A 315 -26.40 34.05 -29.06
CA PHE A 315 -26.16 35.47 -28.77
C PHE A 315 -26.37 36.33 -30.02
N VAL A 316 -27.40 37.18 -29.98
CA VAL A 316 -27.90 37.92 -31.16
C VAL A 316 -28.14 39.40 -30.85
N SER A 317 -28.25 40.20 -31.90
CA SER A 317 -28.67 41.60 -31.85
C SER A 317 -29.97 41.76 -32.64
N LEU A 318 -31.01 42.30 -32.00
CA LEU A 318 -32.35 42.55 -32.57
C LEU A 318 -32.67 44.04 -32.51
N THR A 319 -33.16 44.61 -33.61
CA THR A 319 -33.61 46.00 -33.68
C THR A 319 -35.13 46.08 -33.86
N GLY A 320 -35.79 46.97 -33.11
CA GLY A 320 -37.24 47.11 -33.16
C GLY A 320 -37.77 48.20 -32.24
N THR A 321 -39.09 48.34 -32.15
CA THR A 321 -39.74 49.26 -31.17
C THR A 321 -39.97 48.54 -29.84
N LEU A 322 -39.47 49.09 -28.74
CA LEU A 322 -39.72 48.56 -27.40
C LEU A 322 -41.15 48.92 -26.95
N SER A 323 -41.79 48.02 -26.22
CA SER A 323 -43.05 48.25 -25.51
C SER A 323 -42.97 47.64 -24.12
N ILE A 324 -43.17 48.48 -23.10
CA ILE A 324 -43.18 48.11 -21.68
C ILE A 324 -44.62 48.17 -21.19
N SER A 325 -45.14 47.06 -20.66
CA SER A 325 -46.50 46.98 -20.13
C SER A 325 -46.52 46.14 -18.86
N GLY A 326 -46.54 46.81 -17.71
CA GLY A 326 -46.35 46.17 -16.40
C GLY A 326 -45.00 45.43 -16.35
N ASN A 327 -45.04 44.10 -16.21
CA ASN A 327 -43.84 43.25 -16.17
C ASN A 327 -43.40 42.73 -17.54
N TYR A 328 -44.11 43.09 -18.63
CA TYR A 328 -43.81 42.60 -19.98
C TYR A 328 -43.00 43.61 -20.78
N TYR A 329 -41.80 43.21 -21.19
CA TYR A 329 -40.89 43.99 -22.02
C TYR A 329 -40.81 43.34 -23.40
N ASN A 330 -41.57 43.85 -24.37
CA ASN A 330 -41.68 43.26 -25.70
C ASN A 330 -41.00 44.14 -26.76
N LEU A 331 -40.31 43.51 -27.70
CA LEU A 331 -39.66 44.16 -28.83
C LEU A 331 -40.41 43.81 -30.12
N LYS A 332 -41.04 44.81 -30.74
CA LYS A 332 -41.60 44.69 -32.09
C LYS A 332 -40.45 44.82 -33.10
N VAL A 333 -39.85 43.69 -33.46
CA VAL A 333 -38.67 43.62 -34.33
C VAL A 333 -38.98 44.01 -35.77
N ASP A 334 -38.09 44.79 -36.37
CA ASP A 334 -38.25 45.31 -37.74
C ASP A 334 -38.32 44.16 -38.76
N GLY A 335 -39.37 44.19 -39.59
CA GLY A 335 -39.60 43.20 -40.65
C GLY A 335 -40.16 41.85 -40.20
N ALA A 336 -40.42 41.63 -38.90
CA ALA A 336 -41.04 40.39 -38.42
C ALA A 336 -42.55 40.39 -38.73
N ALA A 337 -43.04 39.34 -39.37
CA ALA A 337 -44.46 39.17 -39.69
C ALA A 337 -45.25 38.57 -38.52
N THR A 338 -44.64 37.65 -37.77
CA THR A 338 -45.29 36.88 -36.71
C THR A 338 -44.58 36.96 -35.37
N ALA A 339 -43.25 36.98 -35.33
CA ALA A 339 -42.48 36.98 -34.10
C ALA A 339 -42.58 38.29 -33.31
N THR A 340 -42.31 38.20 -32.02
CA THR A 340 -42.16 39.34 -31.11
C THR A 340 -41.02 38.98 -30.16
N GLY A 341 -40.02 39.85 -30.03
CA GLY A 341 -38.97 39.65 -29.03
C GLY A 341 -39.56 39.82 -27.63
N SER A 342 -39.22 38.95 -26.70
CA SER A 342 -39.68 38.98 -25.31
C SER A 342 -38.45 39.10 -24.41
N LEU A 343 -38.14 40.33 -23.99
CA LEU A 343 -37.01 40.60 -23.09
C LEU A 343 -37.40 40.08 -21.71
N SER A 344 -36.97 38.85 -21.44
CA SER A 344 -37.53 38.02 -20.38
C SER A 344 -36.87 38.36 -19.05
N PHE A 345 -37.68 38.68 -18.04
CA PHE A 345 -37.24 38.91 -16.65
C PHE A 345 -35.92 39.71 -16.51
N PRO A 346 -35.80 40.89 -17.14
CA PRO A 346 -34.59 41.71 -17.06
C PRO A 346 -34.27 42.05 -15.59
N ASN A 347 -32.99 42.22 -15.29
CA ASN A 347 -32.56 42.62 -13.95
C ASN A 347 -33.11 44.02 -13.62
N LYS A 348 -33.40 44.28 -12.34
CA LYS A 348 -34.05 45.53 -11.93
C LYS A 348 -33.15 46.73 -12.24
N GLY A 349 -33.64 47.64 -13.08
CA GLY A 349 -32.89 48.81 -13.55
C GLY A 349 -31.99 48.56 -14.76
N GLN A 350 -31.93 47.33 -15.30
CA GLN A 350 -31.16 47.00 -16.51
C GLN A 350 -31.75 47.68 -17.75
N ILE A 351 -33.08 47.60 -17.93
CA ILE A 351 -33.81 48.35 -18.97
C ILE A 351 -34.28 49.67 -18.37
N ASP A 352 -34.01 50.77 -19.07
CA ASP A 352 -34.50 52.11 -18.72
C ASP A 352 -35.94 52.29 -19.22
N GLU A 353 -36.85 52.70 -18.33
CA GLU A 353 -38.27 52.89 -18.66
C GLU A 353 -38.49 54.01 -19.70
N SER A 354 -37.55 54.96 -19.82
CA SER A 354 -37.58 55.99 -20.86
C SER A 354 -37.29 55.48 -22.28
N LEU A 355 -37.00 54.19 -22.45
CA LEU A 355 -36.92 53.52 -23.76
C LEU A 355 -38.29 53.02 -24.26
N ASP A 356 -39.37 53.09 -23.46
CA ASP A 356 -40.70 52.67 -23.91
C ASP A 356 -41.16 53.46 -25.16
N GLY A 357 -41.73 52.75 -26.12
CA GLY A 357 -42.13 53.28 -27.42
C GLY A 357 -40.99 53.72 -28.35
N LYS A 358 -39.72 53.69 -27.90
CA LYS A 358 -38.57 54.06 -28.73
C LYS A 358 -38.09 52.90 -29.60
N LYS A 359 -37.36 53.25 -30.66
CA LYS A 359 -36.64 52.28 -31.48
C LYS A 359 -35.28 51.97 -30.86
N VAL A 360 -35.05 50.70 -30.57
CA VAL A 360 -33.92 50.20 -29.79
C VAL A 360 -33.21 49.05 -30.50
N THR A 361 -31.96 48.83 -30.13
CA THR A 361 -31.20 47.62 -30.42
C THR A 361 -30.98 46.88 -29.10
N ALA A 362 -31.51 45.64 -29.01
CA ALA A 362 -31.34 44.76 -27.86
C ALA A 362 -30.39 43.61 -28.24
N THR A 363 -29.35 43.41 -27.44
CA THR A 363 -28.33 42.39 -27.63
C THR A 363 -28.37 41.41 -26.45
N GLY A 364 -28.39 40.11 -26.73
CA GLY A 364 -28.57 39.09 -25.70
C GLY A 364 -28.72 37.68 -26.25
N TYR A 365 -28.86 36.69 -25.37
CA TYR A 365 -29.15 35.31 -25.78
C TYR A 365 -30.65 35.13 -26.02
N LEU A 366 -31.03 34.75 -27.23
CA LEU A 366 -32.32 34.07 -27.44
C LEU A 366 -32.22 32.68 -26.83
N PHE A 367 -33.23 32.24 -26.07
CA PHE A 367 -33.15 30.96 -25.33
C PHE A 367 -34.41 30.07 -25.38
N SER A 368 -35.59 30.59 -25.71
CA SER A 368 -36.83 29.80 -25.82
C SER A 368 -37.91 30.54 -26.62
N VAL A 369 -39.02 29.86 -26.94
CA VAL A 369 -40.16 30.40 -27.68
C VAL A 369 -41.47 30.17 -26.91
N SER A 370 -42.02 31.23 -26.32
CA SER A 370 -43.35 31.17 -25.68
C SER A 370 -44.48 31.35 -26.71
N LYS A 371 -45.64 30.74 -26.41
CA LYS A 371 -46.83 30.76 -27.25
C LYS A 371 -47.78 31.90 -26.88
N SER A 372 -48.65 32.28 -27.82
CA SER A 372 -49.84 33.11 -27.58
C SER A 372 -51.06 32.33 -28.07
N GLY A 373 -51.91 31.89 -27.14
CA GLY A 373 -52.77 30.73 -27.40
C GLY A 373 -51.90 29.52 -27.74
N ASP A 374 -52.29 28.76 -28.78
CA ASP A 374 -51.55 27.57 -29.22
C ASP A 374 -50.39 27.87 -30.19
N ALA A 375 -50.26 29.10 -30.67
CA ALA A 375 -49.27 29.48 -31.69
C ALA A 375 -47.96 30.00 -31.07
N PRO A 376 -46.78 29.53 -31.55
CA PRO A 376 -45.48 30.17 -31.25
C PRO A 376 -45.53 31.67 -31.58
N LYS A 377 -45.04 32.52 -30.67
CA LYS A 377 -45.19 33.98 -30.82
C LYS A 377 -44.00 34.79 -30.29
N PHE A 378 -43.51 34.43 -29.12
CA PHE A 378 -42.56 35.24 -28.36
C PHE A 378 -41.18 34.58 -28.35
N ALA A 379 -40.21 35.20 -29.03
CA ALA A 379 -38.82 34.79 -28.98
C ALA A 379 -38.19 35.37 -27.70
N ASN A 380 -38.00 34.53 -26.69
CA ASN A 380 -37.54 34.94 -25.37
C ASN A 380 -36.03 35.22 -25.38
N MET A 381 -35.66 36.41 -24.95
CA MET A 381 -34.28 36.90 -24.89
C MET A 381 -33.88 37.19 -23.44
N MET A 382 -32.73 36.66 -23.03
CA MET A 382 -31.97 37.15 -21.90
C MET A 382 -31.12 38.33 -22.39
N VAL A 383 -31.60 39.55 -22.15
CA VAL A 383 -30.92 40.76 -22.61
C VAL A 383 -29.63 40.98 -21.84
N ALA A 384 -28.53 41.27 -22.55
CA ALA A 384 -27.27 41.71 -21.99
C ALA A 384 -27.20 43.24 -22.00
N THR A 385 -27.46 43.86 -23.15
CA THR A 385 -27.49 45.32 -23.32
C THR A 385 -28.67 45.75 -24.19
N ILE A 386 -29.15 46.98 -23.97
CA ILE A 386 -30.21 47.61 -24.76
C ILE A 386 -30.01 49.12 -24.82
N THR A 387 -30.11 49.69 -26.01
CA THR A 387 -29.91 51.13 -26.28
C THR A 387 -30.86 51.61 -27.37
N GLU A 388 -31.07 52.93 -27.47
CA GLU A 388 -31.68 53.51 -28.68
C GLU A 388 -30.85 53.16 -29.92
N GLU A 389 -31.50 52.92 -31.07
CA GLU A 389 -30.83 52.48 -32.30
C GLU A 389 -29.63 53.38 -32.66
N GLY A 390 -28.46 52.76 -32.87
CA GLY A 390 -27.21 53.47 -33.18
C GLY A 390 -26.45 54.04 -31.97
N SER A 391 -26.98 53.93 -30.74
CA SER A 391 -26.33 54.39 -29.51
C SER A 391 -25.54 53.30 -28.81
N GLN A 392 -24.45 53.68 -28.13
CA GLN A 392 -23.63 52.76 -27.31
C GLN A 392 -24.19 52.62 -25.88
N PRO A 393 -23.97 51.48 -25.19
CA PRO A 393 -24.40 51.30 -23.81
C PRO A 393 -23.77 52.33 -22.87
N ALA A 394 -24.60 53.03 -22.09
CA ALA A 394 -24.14 54.06 -21.15
C ALA A 394 -23.43 53.48 -19.91
N PHE A 395 -23.63 52.20 -19.62
CA PHE A 395 -23.07 51.50 -18.46
C PHE A 395 -22.52 50.12 -18.87
N THR A 396 -21.40 49.75 -18.26
CA THR A 396 -20.85 48.39 -18.32
C THR A 396 -21.54 47.52 -17.25
N PRO A 397 -21.88 46.24 -17.52
CA PRO A 397 -22.41 45.34 -16.49
C PRO A 397 -21.41 45.10 -15.35
N VAL A 398 -21.91 44.98 -14.12
CA VAL A 398 -21.09 44.83 -12.92
C VAL A 398 -20.21 43.57 -12.97
N GLY A 399 -20.73 42.44 -13.49
CA GLY A 399 -19.95 41.20 -13.63
C GLY A 399 -18.74 41.32 -14.56
N VAL A 400 -18.87 42.12 -15.63
CA VAL A 400 -17.76 42.44 -16.54
C VAL A 400 -16.69 43.25 -15.80
N VAL A 401 -17.08 44.29 -15.05
CA VAL A 401 -16.14 45.13 -14.29
C VAL A 401 -15.50 44.37 -13.11
N ALA A 402 -16.22 43.42 -12.52
CA ALA A 402 -15.74 42.56 -11.42
C ALA A 402 -14.76 41.45 -11.88
N SER A 403 -14.56 41.26 -13.18
CA SER A 403 -13.57 40.33 -13.78
C SER A 403 -12.50 41.03 -14.62
N ALA A 404 -12.67 42.32 -14.94
CA ALA A 404 -11.74 43.12 -15.72
C ALA A 404 -10.42 43.45 -14.98
N ASP A 405 -9.39 43.83 -15.73
CA ASP A 405 -8.24 44.56 -15.18
C ASP A 405 -8.68 45.95 -14.66
N PRO A 406 -8.05 46.48 -13.59
CA PRO A 406 -8.37 47.80 -13.04
C PRO A 406 -8.36 48.92 -14.09
N GLY A 407 -9.47 49.65 -14.17
CA GLY A 407 -9.72 50.64 -15.23
C GLY A 407 -10.90 51.54 -14.92
N THR A 408 -11.12 52.55 -15.77
CA THR A 408 -12.23 53.50 -15.64
C THR A 408 -13.49 52.94 -16.26
N PHE A 409 -14.53 52.75 -15.45
CA PHE A 409 -15.81 52.20 -15.87
C PHE A 409 -16.97 52.97 -15.23
N SER A 410 -18.09 53.04 -15.96
CA SER A 410 -19.38 53.50 -15.43
C SER A 410 -20.31 52.30 -15.30
N VAL A 411 -20.80 52.02 -14.09
CA VAL A 411 -21.74 50.93 -13.79
C VAL A 411 -23.04 51.47 -13.19
N LYS A 412 -24.10 50.66 -13.25
CA LYS A 412 -25.39 50.94 -12.62
C LYS A 412 -25.91 49.66 -11.96
N GLY A 413 -26.34 49.73 -10.70
CA GLY A 413 -26.82 48.57 -9.95
C GLY A 413 -27.59 48.96 -8.69
N GLN A 414 -28.23 47.97 -8.05
CA GLN A 414 -28.88 48.16 -6.76
C GLN A 414 -27.89 47.92 -5.61
N ILE A 415 -28.03 48.66 -4.52
CA ILE A 415 -27.28 48.40 -3.29
C ILE A 415 -27.77 47.10 -2.65
N ALA A 416 -26.87 46.13 -2.48
CA ALA A 416 -27.19 44.79 -1.98
C ALA A 416 -26.92 44.62 -0.47
N ALA A 417 -25.88 45.30 0.04
CA ALA A 417 -25.47 45.29 1.44
C ALA A 417 -24.64 46.55 1.78
N THR A 418 -24.49 46.86 3.06
CA THR A 418 -23.81 48.05 3.58
C THR A 418 -22.89 47.71 4.78
N TYR A 419 -21.79 48.47 4.94
CA TYR A 419 -20.89 48.40 6.11
C TYR A 419 -20.35 49.80 6.46
N LYS A 420 -19.60 49.98 7.57
CA LYS A 420 -19.10 51.30 8.03
C LYS A 420 -18.13 52.02 7.07
N ARG A 421 -17.81 51.44 5.90
CA ARG A 421 -16.85 51.99 4.91
C ARG A 421 -17.43 52.11 3.49
N GLY A 422 -18.73 51.92 3.30
CA GLY A 422 -19.38 51.92 1.97
C GLY A 422 -20.39 50.81 1.78
N PHE A 423 -20.54 50.31 0.56
CA PHE A 423 -21.64 49.40 0.21
C PHE A 423 -21.32 48.55 -1.01
N LEU A 424 -21.99 47.40 -1.13
CA LEU A 424 -21.90 46.52 -2.29
C LEU A 424 -23.05 46.86 -3.26
N ILE A 425 -22.75 46.96 -4.56
CA ILE A 425 -23.79 47.02 -5.59
C ILE A 425 -23.85 45.72 -6.40
N ASN A 426 -25.05 45.39 -6.88
CA ASN A 426 -25.34 44.24 -7.72
C ASN A 426 -26.36 44.63 -8.79
N ASP A 427 -26.14 44.22 -10.04
CA ASP A 427 -27.04 44.48 -11.19
C ASP A 427 -27.65 43.19 -11.77
N GLY A 428 -27.56 42.09 -11.02
CA GLY A 428 -27.91 40.73 -11.42
C GLY A 428 -26.90 40.04 -12.34
N THR A 429 -25.84 40.73 -12.78
CA THR A 429 -24.72 40.14 -13.57
C THR A 429 -23.46 39.89 -12.74
N GLY A 430 -23.38 40.51 -11.57
CA GLY A 430 -22.32 40.30 -10.58
C GLY A 430 -22.43 41.32 -9.45
N SER A 431 -21.47 41.30 -8.53
CA SER A 431 -21.39 42.27 -7.43
C SER A 431 -20.04 42.99 -7.40
N ILE A 432 -20.02 44.27 -7.04
CA ILE A 432 -18.78 45.04 -6.85
C ILE A 432 -18.88 45.97 -5.64
N LEU A 433 -17.76 46.11 -4.93
CA LEU A 433 -17.66 46.92 -3.72
C LEU A 433 -17.42 48.39 -4.05
N ILE A 434 -18.19 49.28 -3.43
CA ILE A 434 -18.02 50.74 -3.47
C ILE A 434 -17.49 51.18 -2.12
N TYR A 435 -16.18 51.41 -2.03
CA TYR A 435 -15.51 51.88 -0.82
C TYR A 435 -15.60 53.40 -0.73
N THR A 436 -16.38 53.92 0.22
CA THR A 436 -16.57 55.36 0.45
C THR A 436 -15.69 55.90 1.59
N ASN A 437 -15.09 55.02 2.39
CA ASN A 437 -14.43 55.32 3.66
C ASN A 437 -15.35 55.96 4.74
N ALA A 438 -16.66 55.91 4.56
CA ALA A 438 -17.66 56.47 5.47
C ALA A 438 -18.87 55.53 5.61
N ASP A 439 -19.61 55.65 6.71
CA ASP A 439 -20.88 54.95 6.88
C ASP A 439 -21.92 55.49 5.88
N PRO A 440 -22.49 54.65 4.99
CA PRO A 440 -23.41 55.11 3.96
C PRO A 440 -24.86 55.24 4.44
N THR A 441 -25.21 54.70 5.62
CA THR A 441 -26.61 54.43 6.01
C THR A 441 -27.48 55.68 6.18
N GLY A 442 -26.87 56.85 6.40
CA GLY A 442 -27.57 58.14 6.39
C GLY A 442 -27.91 58.70 5.01
N THR A 443 -27.36 58.12 3.93
CA THR A 443 -27.49 58.61 2.54
C THR A 443 -28.10 57.56 1.61
N TYR A 444 -27.77 56.28 1.84
CA TYR A 444 -28.07 55.16 0.97
C TYR A 444 -28.70 54.00 1.75
N ALA A 445 -29.69 53.36 1.16
CA ALA A 445 -30.37 52.18 1.70
C ALA A 445 -30.22 50.97 0.77
N ILE A 446 -30.36 49.76 1.33
CA ILE A 446 -30.42 48.52 0.54
C ILE A 446 -31.59 48.63 -0.46
N GLY A 447 -31.32 48.30 -1.71
CA GLY A 447 -32.25 48.38 -2.83
C GLY A 447 -32.33 49.74 -3.53
N ASP A 448 -31.61 50.76 -3.06
CA ASP A 448 -31.38 51.98 -3.85
C ASP A 448 -30.66 51.66 -5.16
N LEU A 449 -31.09 52.30 -6.25
CA LEU A 449 -30.47 52.19 -7.56
C LEU A 449 -29.45 53.33 -7.71
N VAL A 450 -28.19 52.98 -7.94
CA VAL A 450 -27.10 53.95 -8.08
C VAL A 450 -26.35 53.73 -9.39
N SER A 451 -25.80 54.81 -9.95
CA SER A 451 -24.70 54.74 -10.91
C SER A 451 -23.40 55.11 -10.24
N VAL A 452 -22.31 54.42 -10.61
CA VAL A 452 -20.95 54.72 -10.13
C VAL A 452 -20.02 54.90 -11.32
N GLU A 453 -19.26 55.99 -11.32
CA GLU A 453 -18.22 56.29 -12.32
C GLU A 453 -16.88 56.53 -11.61
N GLY A 454 -15.83 55.88 -12.11
CA GLY A 454 -14.48 56.03 -11.56
C GLY A 454 -13.52 54.96 -12.03
N THR A 455 -12.26 55.09 -11.61
CA THR A 455 -11.22 54.07 -11.84
C THR A 455 -11.24 53.03 -10.72
N THR A 456 -11.51 51.79 -11.08
CA THR A 456 -11.48 50.64 -10.16
C THR A 456 -10.05 50.33 -9.69
N SER A 457 -9.93 49.63 -8.57
CA SER A 457 -8.66 49.13 -8.03
C SER A 457 -8.86 47.75 -7.40
N ALA A 458 -7.82 46.91 -7.45
CA ALA A 458 -7.85 45.59 -6.82
C ALA A 458 -7.54 45.70 -5.30
N TYR A 459 -8.36 45.07 -4.48
CA TYR A 459 -8.18 44.97 -3.03
C TYR A 459 -8.77 43.64 -2.52
N ALA A 460 -8.10 42.98 -1.58
CA ALA A 460 -8.52 41.69 -1.02
C ALA A 460 -8.85 40.61 -2.09
N GLY A 461 -8.15 40.62 -3.22
CA GLY A 461 -8.38 39.69 -4.35
C GLY A 461 -9.50 40.08 -5.33
N LEU A 462 -10.25 41.17 -5.08
CA LEU A 462 -11.38 41.60 -5.91
C LEU A 462 -11.22 43.05 -6.41
N ASN A 463 -11.89 43.40 -7.51
CA ASN A 463 -12.03 44.79 -7.92
C ASN A 463 -13.02 45.53 -7.01
N GLN A 464 -12.71 46.80 -6.73
CA GLN A 464 -13.59 47.73 -6.03
C GLN A 464 -13.48 49.15 -6.61
N TYR A 465 -14.51 49.96 -6.42
CA TYR A 465 -14.45 51.40 -6.63
C TYR A 465 -13.91 52.09 -5.38
N PRO A 466 -12.83 52.91 -5.48
CA PRO A 466 -12.26 53.65 -4.35
C PRO A 466 -13.09 54.91 -4.02
N ALA A 467 -12.80 55.53 -2.88
CA ALA A 467 -13.56 56.67 -2.33
C ALA A 467 -13.51 57.96 -3.18
N ALA A 468 -12.66 58.01 -4.22
CA ALA A 468 -12.62 59.09 -5.20
C ALA A 468 -13.65 58.93 -6.34
N SER A 469 -14.42 57.83 -6.36
CA SER A 469 -15.42 57.55 -7.39
C SER A 469 -16.69 58.37 -7.19
N THR A 470 -17.32 58.77 -8.29
CA THR A 470 -18.60 59.50 -8.26
C THR A 470 -19.75 58.50 -8.11
N VAL A 471 -20.58 58.69 -7.09
CA VAL A 471 -21.81 57.89 -6.86
C VAL A 471 -23.03 58.81 -7.00
N THR A 472 -23.98 58.42 -7.85
CA THR A 472 -25.25 59.13 -8.04
C THR A 472 -26.41 58.21 -7.73
N LYS A 473 -27.29 58.61 -6.81
CA LYS A 473 -28.57 57.91 -6.53
C LYS A 473 -29.60 58.28 -7.58
N LEU A 474 -30.25 57.27 -8.16
CA LEU A 474 -31.13 57.39 -9.34
C LEU A 474 -32.63 57.28 -9.00
N ASN A 475 -32.96 56.78 -7.82
CA ASN A 475 -34.32 56.56 -7.33
C ASN A 475 -34.63 57.46 -6.11
N THR A 476 -35.90 57.84 -5.95
CA THR A 476 -36.35 58.61 -4.76
C THR A 476 -36.60 57.69 -3.56
N GLU A 477 -37.23 56.54 -3.77
CA GLU A 477 -37.53 55.54 -2.75
C GLU A 477 -36.81 54.22 -3.06
N ALA A 478 -36.25 53.56 -2.04
CA ALA A 478 -35.52 52.30 -2.19
C ALA A 478 -36.43 51.20 -2.75
N ASN A 479 -35.97 50.49 -3.79
CA ASN A 479 -36.70 49.34 -4.30
C ASN A 479 -36.51 48.14 -3.36
N LYS A 480 -37.39 47.14 -3.42
CA LYS A 480 -37.08 45.85 -2.80
C LYS A 480 -35.86 45.24 -3.51
N PHE A 481 -34.81 44.93 -2.77
CA PHE A 481 -33.72 44.08 -3.25
C PHE A 481 -34.12 42.60 -3.12
N THR A 482 -33.72 41.78 -4.08
CA THR A 482 -33.91 40.33 -4.07
C THR A 482 -32.53 39.69 -4.07
N TYR A 483 -32.16 39.07 -2.95
CA TYR A 483 -30.91 38.32 -2.85
C TYR A 483 -30.92 37.12 -3.80
N PRO A 484 -29.75 36.71 -4.32
CA PRO A 484 -29.61 35.41 -4.97
C PRO A 484 -29.82 34.28 -3.95
N ALA A 485 -29.91 33.04 -4.43
CA ALA A 485 -29.87 31.89 -3.55
C ALA A 485 -28.58 31.90 -2.73
N ILE A 486 -28.70 31.71 -1.41
CA ILE A 486 -27.54 31.61 -0.50
C ILE A 486 -26.69 30.41 -0.90
N ARG A 487 -25.38 30.61 -1.01
CA ARG A 487 -24.41 29.51 -1.02
C ARG A 487 -24.11 29.15 0.43
N GLU A 488 -24.54 27.97 0.87
CA GLU A 488 -24.00 27.39 2.11
C GLU A 488 -22.50 27.14 1.93
N MET A 489 -21.73 27.29 3.00
CA MET A 489 -20.29 27.04 3.03
C MET A 489 -19.94 26.31 4.32
N ASP A 490 -19.41 25.09 4.18
CA ASP A 490 -18.73 24.36 5.25
C ASP A 490 -17.26 24.86 5.42
N GLY A 491 -16.49 24.24 6.31
CA GLY A 491 -15.09 24.61 6.50
C GLY A 491 -14.21 24.44 5.25
N THR A 492 -14.50 23.46 4.39
CA THR A 492 -13.78 23.20 3.14
C THR A 492 -14.12 24.24 2.07
N ASP A 493 -15.39 24.66 1.96
CA ASP A 493 -15.81 25.77 1.13
C ASP A 493 -15.13 27.08 1.54
N MET A 494 -15.00 27.33 2.85
CA MET A 494 -14.31 28.50 3.40
C MET A 494 -12.82 28.50 3.05
N ASP A 495 -12.13 27.36 3.14
CA ASP A 495 -10.75 27.20 2.66
C ASP A 495 -10.64 27.36 1.13
N GLY A 496 -11.57 26.78 0.37
CA GLY A 496 -11.64 26.90 -1.09
C GLY A 496 -11.72 28.36 -1.56
N TYR A 497 -12.50 29.19 -0.84
CA TYR A 497 -12.64 30.62 -1.11
C TYR A 497 -11.31 31.41 -1.01
N LEU A 498 -10.36 30.94 -0.20
CA LEU A 498 -9.02 31.55 -0.08
C LEU A 498 -8.22 31.45 -1.39
N THR A 499 -8.54 30.46 -2.24
CA THR A 499 -7.90 30.24 -3.54
C THR A 499 -8.74 30.78 -4.70
N LEU A 500 -10.06 30.65 -4.64
CA LEU A 500 -11.00 31.07 -5.69
C LEU A 500 -11.95 32.18 -5.18
N THR A 501 -11.37 33.35 -4.94
CA THR A 501 -12.06 34.50 -4.35
C THR A 501 -13.04 35.17 -5.33
N THR A 502 -14.31 35.25 -4.96
CA THR A 502 -15.38 35.91 -5.74
C THR A 502 -16.40 36.63 -4.83
N ALA A 503 -17.26 37.49 -5.37
CA ALA A 503 -18.27 38.21 -4.59
C ALA A 503 -19.61 37.46 -4.60
N GLN A 504 -19.88 36.67 -3.56
CA GLN A 504 -21.06 35.79 -3.45
C GLN A 504 -21.84 36.03 -2.16
N TYR A 505 -23.14 35.80 -2.19
CA TYR A 505 -24.00 35.78 -1.00
C TYR A 505 -23.93 34.41 -0.34
N VAL A 506 -23.40 34.35 0.87
CA VAL A 506 -22.97 33.12 1.54
C VAL A 506 -23.60 32.97 2.93
N ARG A 507 -23.71 31.73 3.40
CA ARG A 507 -23.97 31.39 4.80
C ARG A 507 -22.91 30.40 5.29
N TYR A 508 -22.39 30.62 6.50
CA TYR A 508 -21.51 29.68 7.18
C TYR A 508 -21.74 29.72 8.70
N THR A 509 -21.29 28.68 9.39
CA THR A 509 -21.34 28.53 10.86
C THR A 509 -19.96 28.62 11.48
N GLY A 510 -19.92 28.92 12.78
CA GLY A 510 -18.71 28.82 13.60
C GLY A 510 -18.80 29.64 14.88
N THR A 511 -17.79 29.52 15.74
CA THR A 511 -17.68 30.30 16.99
C THR A 511 -17.31 31.74 16.69
N LEU A 512 -18.18 32.70 17.05
CA LEU A 512 -17.89 34.12 16.95
C LEU A 512 -16.87 34.52 18.03
N LYS A 513 -15.83 35.25 17.64
CA LYS A 513 -14.87 35.90 18.53
C LYS A 513 -14.81 37.39 18.25
N ILE A 514 -15.16 38.19 19.25
CA ILE A 514 -15.09 39.65 19.23
C ILE A 514 -13.83 40.09 20.01
N ASP A 515 -12.97 40.87 19.35
CA ASP A 515 -11.81 41.55 19.97
C ASP A 515 -11.76 43.00 19.48
N GLY A 516 -12.29 43.91 20.29
CA GLY A 516 -12.40 45.34 19.97
C GLY A 516 -13.25 45.60 18.72
N ASN A 517 -12.57 45.88 17.60
CA ASN A 517 -13.20 46.12 16.29
C ASN A 517 -13.16 44.90 15.36
N TYR A 518 -12.54 43.79 15.78
CA TYR A 518 -12.41 42.58 15.00
C TYR A 518 -13.48 41.58 15.41
N TYR A 519 -14.23 41.09 14.43
CA TYR A 519 -15.32 40.15 14.59
C TYR A 519 -14.99 38.95 13.70
N ASN A 520 -14.37 37.93 14.27
CA ASN A 520 -13.92 36.75 13.53
C ASN A 520 -14.84 35.57 13.82
N VAL A 521 -15.01 34.64 12.88
CA VAL A 521 -15.79 33.42 13.07
C VAL A 521 -14.90 32.23 12.77
N ILE A 522 -14.72 31.39 13.78
CA ILE A 522 -13.86 30.21 13.73
C ILE A 522 -14.78 29.03 13.42
N ASN A 523 -14.63 28.45 12.23
CA ASN A 523 -15.26 27.20 11.86
C ASN A 523 -14.26 26.08 12.16
N ASP A 524 -14.66 25.08 12.96
CA ASP A 524 -13.74 24.04 13.44
C ASP A 524 -13.44 22.94 12.38
N GLU A 525 -14.16 22.94 11.26
CA GLU A 525 -13.91 22.09 10.09
C GLU A 525 -12.91 22.73 9.11
N ALA A 526 -12.72 24.06 9.17
CA ALA A 526 -11.79 24.79 8.30
C ALA A 526 -10.34 24.64 8.79
N LEU A 527 -9.43 24.27 7.87
CA LEU A 527 -8.01 24.07 8.18
C LEU A 527 -7.26 25.40 8.28
N THR A 528 -7.63 26.40 7.46
CA THR A 528 -6.94 27.70 7.39
C THR A 528 -7.91 28.87 7.55
N ALA A 529 -9.08 28.80 6.93
CA ALA A 529 -10.00 29.91 6.78
C ALA A 529 -10.69 30.31 8.09
N GLN A 530 -10.90 31.61 8.25
CA GLN A 530 -11.70 32.18 9.33
C GLN A 530 -12.62 33.25 8.73
N GLY A 531 -13.90 33.25 9.13
CA GLY A 531 -14.81 34.34 8.78
C GLY A 531 -14.31 35.65 9.40
N SER A 532 -14.44 36.76 8.69
CA SER A 532 -14.07 38.11 9.16
C SER A 532 -15.20 39.08 8.84
N LEU A 533 -16.03 39.37 9.84
CA LEU A 533 -17.19 40.25 9.68
C LEU A 533 -16.68 41.68 9.52
N SER A 534 -16.70 42.18 8.29
CA SER A 534 -15.93 43.33 7.88
C SER A 534 -16.66 44.64 8.18
N TYR A 535 -16.04 45.51 8.98
CA TYR A 535 -16.53 46.86 9.30
C TYR A 535 -18.01 46.90 9.74
N VAL A 536 -18.41 45.94 10.59
CA VAL A 536 -19.77 45.72 11.11
C VAL A 536 -20.44 47.03 11.55
N LEU A 537 -21.66 47.29 11.05
CA LEU A 537 -22.49 48.43 11.44
C LEU A 537 -22.88 48.35 12.93
N ASP A 538 -23.11 49.49 13.57
CA ASP A 538 -23.50 49.51 14.98
C ASP A 538 -24.85 48.80 15.19
N GLY A 539 -24.87 47.81 16.08
CA GLY A 539 -26.04 46.97 16.35
C GLY A 539 -26.32 45.84 15.34
N ALA A 540 -25.49 45.65 14.30
CA ALA A 540 -25.69 44.57 13.32
C ALA A 540 -25.26 43.18 13.82
N VAL A 541 -24.45 43.11 14.88
CA VAL A 541 -24.08 41.90 15.61
C VAL A 541 -24.29 42.16 17.09
N ASP A 542 -24.97 41.24 17.78
CA ASP A 542 -25.16 41.30 19.23
C ASP A 542 -23.86 40.92 19.95
N PRO A 543 -23.25 41.81 20.77
CA PRO A 543 -22.03 41.50 21.52
C PRO A 543 -22.18 40.31 22.49
N ALA A 544 -23.40 39.95 22.89
CA ALA A 544 -23.64 38.78 23.74
C ALA A 544 -23.28 37.45 23.05
N LEU A 545 -23.12 37.44 21.73
CA LEU A 545 -22.72 36.26 20.94
C LEU A 545 -21.21 35.97 20.95
N ASP A 546 -20.37 36.78 21.61
CA ASP A 546 -18.95 36.48 21.75
C ASP A 546 -18.72 35.15 22.48
N GLY A 547 -17.94 34.26 21.85
CA GLY A 547 -17.70 32.89 22.32
C GLY A 547 -18.85 31.91 22.04
N GLN A 548 -19.92 32.31 21.34
CA GLN A 548 -21.01 31.42 20.95
C GLN A 548 -20.90 30.98 19.49
N GLU A 549 -21.46 29.82 19.18
CA GLU A 549 -21.66 29.38 17.81
C GLU A 549 -22.77 30.22 17.13
N VAL A 550 -22.45 30.77 15.96
CA VAL A 550 -23.35 31.62 15.18
C VAL A 550 -23.51 31.11 13.75
N VAL A 551 -24.67 31.41 13.16
CA VAL A 551 -24.92 31.39 11.73
C VAL A 551 -24.71 32.81 11.20
N VAL A 552 -23.81 32.96 10.24
CA VAL A 552 -23.55 34.22 9.53
C VAL A 552 -24.17 34.15 8.14
N GLU A 553 -24.89 35.19 7.74
CA GLU A 553 -25.33 35.42 6.36
C GLU A 553 -24.76 36.77 5.89
N GLY A 554 -24.24 36.83 4.67
CA GLY A 554 -23.67 38.07 4.13
C GLY A 554 -23.04 37.89 2.76
N TYR A 555 -22.50 38.97 2.21
CA TYR A 555 -21.68 38.88 1.00
C TYR A 555 -20.22 38.64 1.38
N ALA A 556 -19.61 37.58 0.86
CA ALA A 556 -18.16 37.44 0.82
C ALA A 556 -17.58 38.51 -0.13
N ILE A 557 -16.62 39.29 0.35
CA ILE A 557 -16.09 40.50 -0.31
C ILE A 557 -14.55 40.51 -0.34
N GLY A 558 -13.93 39.32 -0.40
CA GLY A 558 -12.49 39.16 -0.60
C GLY A 558 -11.77 38.47 0.56
N VAL A 559 -10.46 38.30 0.39
CA VAL A 559 -9.57 37.64 1.37
C VAL A 559 -8.60 38.64 1.96
N SER A 560 -8.45 38.65 3.29
CA SER A 560 -7.38 39.40 3.98
C SER A 560 -6.48 38.49 4.81
N GLY A 561 -5.21 38.89 5.01
CA GLY A 561 -4.24 38.14 5.81
C GLY A 561 -4.04 36.68 5.40
N SER A 562 -4.27 36.35 4.11
CA SER A 562 -4.25 34.99 3.52
C SER A 562 -5.16 33.94 4.18
N LYS A 563 -6.05 34.32 5.10
CA LYS A 563 -6.95 33.38 5.81
C LYS A 563 -8.34 33.91 6.13
N PHE A 564 -8.55 35.23 6.07
CA PHE A 564 -9.81 35.82 6.49
C PHE A 564 -10.77 35.97 5.30
N LEU A 565 -11.88 35.23 5.33
CA LEU A 565 -13.02 35.41 4.44
C LEU A 565 -13.78 36.66 4.88
N ASN A 566 -13.49 37.79 4.24
CA ASN A 566 -14.09 39.08 4.57
C ASN A 566 -15.58 39.05 4.19
N THR A 567 -16.47 39.24 5.16
CA THR A 567 -17.93 39.17 4.96
C THR A 567 -18.60 40.50 5.28
N MET A 568 -19.32 41.07 4.33
CA MET A 568 -20.28 42.15 4.55
C MET A 568 -21.59 41.54 5.03
N VAL A 569 -21.78 41.49 6.35
CA VAL A 569 -22.90 40.78 6.99
C VAL A 569 -24.26 41.41 6.72
N THR A 570 -25.27 40.56 6.53
CA THR A 570 -26.69 40.91 6.49
C THR A 570 -27.46 40.33 7.68
N SER A 571 -26.97 39.24 8.29
CA SER A 571 -27.53 38.65 9.51
C SER A 571 -26.46 37.86 10.26
N VAL A 572 -26.45 37.94 11.60
CA VAL A 572 -25.72 37.03 12.49
C VAL A 572 -26.66 36.61 13.62
N LYS A 573 -26.80 35.29 13.85
CA LYS A 573 -27.75 34.72 14.82
C LYS A 573 -27.10 33.54 15.56
N PRO A 574 -27.43 33.26 16.83
CA PRO A 574 -26.96 32.06 17.51
C PRO A 574 -27.50 30.79 16.83
N ALA A 575 -26.66 29.77 16.70
CA ALA A 575 -26.96 28.55 15.92
C ALA A 575 -28.19 27.77 16.43
N ALA A 576 -28.44 27.79 17.75
CA ALA A 576 -29.60 27.14 18.39
C ALA A 576 -30.98 27.63 17.91
N ASN A 577 -31.05 28.73 17.14
CA ASN A 577 -32.31 29.23 16.53
C ASN A 577 -32.49 28.83 15.05
N ALA A 578 -31.57 28.05 14.47
CA ALA A 578 -31.74 27.48 13.13
C ALA A 578 -32.46 26.12 13.24
N SER A 579 -33.65 26.01 12.66
CA SER A 579 -34.33 24.72 12.52
C SER A 579 -33.50 23.78 11.64
N ALA A 580 -33.18 22.58 12.13
CA ALA A 580 -32.34 21.56 11.51
C ALA A 580 -32.93 20.95 10.21
N ALA A 581 -33.05 21.77 9.16
CA ALA A 581 -33.77 21.44 7.93
C ALA A 581 -32.96 21.61 6.63
N SER A 582 -31.67 21.96 6.71
CA SER A 582 -30.83 22.29 5.54
C SER A 582 -29.60 21.40 5.31
N PHE A 583 -29.20 20.55 6.26
CA PHE A 583 -27.99 19.72 6.17
C PHE A 583 -28.28 18.30 5.63
N GLY A 584 -29.29 18.14 4.77
CA GLY A 584 -29.73 16.85 4.25
C GLY A 584 -29.78 16.81 2.73
N MET A 585 -28.64 16.91 2.06
CA MET A 585 -28.47 16.51 0.66
C MET A 585 -27.19 15.68 0.48
N THR A 586 -27.14 14.91 -0.60
CA THR A 586 -26.56 13.58 -0.61
C THR A 586 -25.32 13.48 -1.54
N ARG A 587 -24.10 13.25 -1.01
CA ARG A 587 -22.87 12.80 -1.74
C ARG A 587 -22.16 11.60 -1.07
N ALA A 588 -22.50 10.37 -1.44
CA ALA A 588 -22.14 9.18 -0.66
C ALA A 588 -20.72 8.75 -0.89
N ALA A 589 -20.13 8.38 0.24
CA ALA A 589 -19.07 7.41 0.33
C ALA A 589 -19.27 6.28 -0.69
N VAL A 590 -18.34 6.20 -1.65
CA VAL A 590 -17.95 4.92 -2.20
C VAL A 590 -17.25 4.17 -1.06
N THR A 591 -17.95 3.21 -0.46
CA THR A 591 -17.43 2.36 0.60
C THR A 591 -16.70 1.16 0.01
N LYS A 592 -15.49 0.89 0.48
CA LYS A 592 -14.71 -0.32 0.18
C LYS A 592 -14.55 -1.14 1.45
N ASN A 593 -14.67 -2.47 1.37
CA ASN A 593 -14.29 -3.31 2.51
C ASN A 593 -12.77 -3.30 2.66
N ARG A 594 -12.30 -3.14 3.90
CA ARG A 594 -10.92 -3.27 4.33
C ARG A 594 -10.83 -4.29 5.46
N TYR A 595 -9.64 -4.85 5.64
CA TYR A 595 -9.32 -5.81 6.67
C TYR A 595 -8.18 -5.30 7.53
N ALA A 596 -8.26 -5.52 8.85
CA ALA A 596 -7.16 -5.29 9.78
C ALA A 596 -7.02 -6.44 10.78
N ILE A 597 -5.78 -6.80 11.09
CA ILE A 597 -5.42 -7.94 11.95
C ILE A 597 -5.25 -7.43 13.39
N TYR A 598 -5.91 -8.07 14.35
CA TYR A 598 -5.78 -7.76 15.77
C TYR A 598 -5.41 -9.00 16.57
N THR A 599 -4.63 -8.81 17.63
CA THR A 599 -4.24 -9.85 18.60
C THR A 599 -4.77 -9.49 19.98
N PHE A 600 -5.19 -10.48 20.76
CA PHE A 600 -5.66 -10.29 22.13
C PHE A 600 -4.53 -10.45 23.15
N ASP A 601 -4.29 -9.45 24.00
CA ASP A 601 -3.24 -9.47 25.04
C ASP A 601 -3.64 -10.20 26.33
N GLY A 602 -4.86 -10.76 26.38
CA GLY A 602 -5.51 -11.29 27.60
C GLY A 602 -6.45 -10.30 28.29
N THR A 603 -6.42 -9.02 27.89
CA THR A 603 -7.20 -7.91 28.45
C THR A 603 -7.79 -6.97 27.39
N SER A 604 -7.09 -6.78 26.28
CA SER A 604 -7.44 -5.86 25.18
C SER A 604 -7.07 -6.45 23.82
N TRP A 605 -7.76 -6.00 22.77
CA TRP A 605 -7.35 -6.21 21.39
C TRP A 605 -6.44 -5.07 20.95
N ALA A 606 -5.29 -5.37 20.35
CA ALA A 606 -4.38 -4.42 19.74
C ALA A 606 -4.09 -4.82 18.28
N ALA A 607 -3.70 -3.86 17.45
CA ALA A 607 -3.29 -4.17 16.07
C ALA A 607 -2.06 -5.10 16.11
N ALA A 608 -2.08 -6.17 15.31
CA ALA A 608 -1.05 -7.21 15.38
C ALA A 608 0.31 -6.70 14.85
N GLU A 609 1.34 -6.72 15.69
CA GLU A 609 2.68 -6.23 15.35
C GLU A 609 3.35 -7.06 14.26
N ASN A 610 4.11 -6.42 13.37
CA ASN A 610 4.78 -7.05 12.23
C ASN A 610 3.84 -7.88 11.35
N THR A 611 2.59 -7.42 11.20
CA THR A 611 1.59 -8.01 10.30
C THR A 611 1.08 -7.00 9.28
N THR A 612 0.59 -7.51 8.16
CA THR A 612 -0.16 -6.74 7.16
C THR A 612 -1.16 -7.63 6.45
N MET A 613 -2.24 -7.06 5.92
CA MET A 613 -3.22 -7.80 5.14
C MET A 613 -3.39 -7.18 3.76
N VAL A 614 -3.46 -8.02 2.73
CA VAL A 614 -3.79 -7.60 1.37
C VAL A 614 -5.28 -7.24 1.30
N ASN A 615 -5.56 -5.98 1.02
CA ASN A 615 -6.92 -5.44 0.94
C ASN A 615 -7.48 -5.52 -0.50
N PRO A 616 -8.80 -5.44 -0.71
CA PRO A 616 -9.42 -5.53 -2.05
C PRO A 616 -8.86 -4.53 -3.08
N GLU A 617 -8.48 -3.31 -2.66
CA GLU A 617 -7.79 -2.36 -3.53
C GLU A 617 -6.37 -2.81 -3.92
N ASP A 618 -5.63 -3.47 -3.01
CA ASP A 618 -4.28 -3.99 -3.27
C ASP A 618 -4.36 -5.06 -4.37
N TYR A 619 -5.31 -6.00 -4.26
CA TYR A 619 -5.59 -7.00 -5.31
C TYR A 619 -5.89 -6.37 -6.66
N THR A 620 -6.74 -5.33 -6.66
CA THR A 620 -7.11 -4.60 -7.89
C THR A 620 -5.89 -3.90 -8.50
N GLN A 621 -5.02 -3.30 -7.67
CA GLN A 621 -3.78 -2.65 -8.11
C GLN A 621 -2.77 -3.66 -8.68
N MET A 622 -2.74 -4.89 -8.16
CA MET A 622 -1.94 -6.00 -8.70
C MET A 622 -2.56 -6.62 -9.97
N GLY A 623 -3.76 -6.20 -10.38
CA GLY A 623 -4.44 -6.64 -11.61
C GLY A 623 -5.38 -7.84 -11.44
N ALA A 624 -5.73 -8.21 -10.21
CA ALA A 624 -6.67 -9.28 -9.94
C ALA A 624 -8.11 -8.89 -10.31
N THR A 625 -8.89 -9.82 -10.87
CA THR A 625 -10.33 -9.61 -11.15
C THR A 625 -11.22 -9.86 -9.92
N ASN A 626 -10.71 -10.62 -8.94
CA ASN A 626 -11.37 -10.92 -7.67
C ASN A 626 -10.41 -10.53 -6.52
N PRO A 627 -10.91 -10.22 -5.30
CA PRO A 627 -10.08 -9.87 -4.15
C PRO A 627 -9.44 -11.12 -3.49
N ASN A 628 -8.74 -11.93 -4.28
CA ASN A 628 -8.00 -13.11 -3.84
C ASN A 628 -6.89 -13.49 -4.82
N PHE A 629 -5.88 -14.20 -4.31
CA PHE A 629 -4.93 -14.95 -5.13
C PHE A 629 -5.56 -16.28 -5.59
N SER A 630 -4.95 -16.93 -6.57
CA SER A 630 -5.41 -18.22 -7.10
C SER A 630 -4.25 -18.96 -7.78
N SER A 631 -4.45 -20.22 -8.16
CA SER A 631 -3.48 -20.97 -8.98
C SER A 631 -3.13 -20.29 -10.32
N SER A 632 -3.97 -19.38 -10.81
CA SER A 632 -3.72 -18.55 -12.02
C SER A 632 -3.21 -17.14 -11.73
N PHE A 633 -3.19 -16.72 -10.46
CA PHE A 633 -2.76 -15.40 -10.01
C PHE A 633 -2.03 -15.59 -8.67
N SER A 634 -0.75 -15.98 -8.75
CA SER A 634 0.04 -16.52 -7.63
C SER A 634 0.52 -15.42 -6.67
N GLN A 635 0.25 -15.62 -5.38
CA GLN A 635 0.75 -14.78 -4.29
C GLN A 635 2.28 -14.65 -4.31
N ASP A 636 3.02 -15.71 -4.63
CA ASP A 636 4.49 -15.70 -4.60
C ASP A 636 5.10 -14.73 -5.64
N THR A 637 4.35 -14.40 -6.70
CA THR A 637 4.75 -13.40 -7.71
C THR A 637 4.49 -11.96 -7.26
N TYR A 638 3.42 -11.74 -6.50
CA TYR A 638 2.86 -10.41 -6.27
C TYR A 638 3.09 -9.88 -4.84
N LEU A 639 3.14 -10.75 -3.83
CA LEU A 639 3.39 -10.34 -2.43
C LEU A 639 4.75 -9.64 -2.21
N PRO A 640 5.88 -10.08 -2.82
CA PRO A 640 7.14 -9.33 -2.74
C PRO A 640 7.03 -7.90 -3.27
N LEU A 641 6.27 -7.70 -4.37
CA LEU A 641 6.07 -6.41 -5.02
C LEU A 641 5.13 -5.51 -4.19
N TYR A 642 4.07 -6.10 -3.64
CA TYR A 642 3.15 -5.45 -2.70
C TYR A 642 3.90 -4.95 -1.44
N LEU A 643 4.72 -5.79 -0.83
CA LEU A 643 5.53 -5.41 0.33
C LEU A 643 6.54 -4.30 -0.02
N LYS A 644 7.22 -4.40 -1.17
CA LYS A 644 8.16 -3.38 -1.65
C LYS A 644 7.50 -2.03 -1.93
N TYR A 645 6.23 -2.04 -2.36
CA TYR A 645 5.43 -0.83 -2.58
C TYR A 645 4.91 -0.23 -1.25
N LYS A 646 4.44 -1.07 -0.33
CA LYS A 646 3.80 -0.65 0.94
C LYS A 646 4.82 -0.29 2.03
N TYR A 647 6.01 -0.90 2.00
CA TYR A 647 7.11 -0.72 2.97
C TYR A 647 8.42 -0.33 2.25
N PRO A 648 8.49 0.83 1.57
CA PRO A 648 9.64 1.23 0.76
C PRO A 648 10.89 1.65 1.56
N TYR A 649 10.80 1.66 2.90
CA TYR A 649 11.85 2.05 3.83
C TYR A 649 12.24 0.93 4.82
N ALA A 650 11.87 -0.32 4.51
CA ALA A 650 12.21 -1.48 5.32
C ALA A 650 13.73 -1.62 5.53
N LEU A 651 14.13 -2.07 6.72
CA LEU A 651 15.52 -2.34 7.05
C LEU A 651 15.87 -3.81 6.77
N ALA A 652 17.13 -4.09 6.46
CA ALA A 652 17.58 -5.47 6.30
C ALA A 652 17.31 -6.26 7.60
N GLU A 653 16.92 -7.53 7.45
CA GLU A 653 16.46 -8.43 8.53
C GLU A 653 15.06 -8.09 9.11
N GLU A 654 14.37 -7.06 8.62
CA GLU A 654 12.97 -6.77 9.01
C GLU A 654 12.03 -7.87 8.50
N LYS A 655 11.10 -8.31 9.36
CA LYS A 655 10.12 -9.37 9.08
C LYS A 655 8.70 -8.82 8.97
N MET A 656 7.91 -9.40 8.08
CA MET A 656 6.49 -9.06 7.90
C MET A 656 5.65 -10.32 7.64
N ASN A 657 4.61 -10.52 8.46
CA ASN A 657 3.63 -11.60 8.28
C ASN A 657 2.48 -11.07 7.41
N VAL A 658 2.26 -11.66 6.23
CA VAL A 658 1.31 -11.16 5.23
C VAL A 658 0.09 -12.07 5.16
N ALA A 659 -1.05 -11.58 5.64
CA ALA A 659 -2.34 -12.24 5.49
C ALA A 659 -2.93 -11.96 4.10
N TYR A 660 -3.50 -12.99 3.47
CA TYR A 660 -4.14 -12.87 2.16
C TYR A 660 -5.25 -13.91 1.96
N HIS A 661 -6.25 -13.55 1.16
CA HIS A 661 -7.25 -14.46 0.64
C HIS A 661 -6.73 -15.23 -0.58
N PHE A 662 -7.00 -16.53 -0.64
CA PHE A 662 -6.69 -17.40 -1.78
C PHE A 662 -7.91 -18.24 -2.15
N TYR A 663 -8.27 -18.27 -3.44
CA TYR A 663 -9.34 -19.10 -3.98
C TYR A 663 -8.81 -20.47 -4.41
N ASP A 664 -9.16 -21.52 -3.66
CA ASP A 664 -8.90 -22.89 -4.08
C ASP A 664 -9.93 -23.33 -5.14
N SER A 665 -9.45 -23.51 -6.37
CA SER A 665 -10.26 -23.98 -7.49
C SER A 665 -10.77 -25.42 -7.35
N THR A 666 -10.17 -26.21 -6.46
CA THR A 666 -10.51 -27.62 -6.19
C THR A 666 -11.81 -27.69 -5.39
N ASP A 667 -11.80 -27.11 -4.19
CA ASP A 667 -12.92 -27.10 -3.26
C ASP A 667 -13.88 -25.91 -3.47
N LYS A 668 -13.50 -24.97 -4.35
CA LYS A 668 -14.27 -23.78 -4.77
C LYS A 668 -14.59 -22.84 -3.61
N VAL A 669 -13.63 -22.69 -2.71
CA VAL A 669 -13.72 -21.88 -1.49
C VAL A 669 -12.57 -20.87 -1.47
N THR A 670 -12.83 -19.68 -0.94
CA THR A 670 -11.79 -18.71 -0.61
C THR A 670 -11.39 -18.92 0.85
N LEU A 671 -10.11 -19.14 1.09
CA LEU A 671 -9.52 -19.35 2.41
C LEU A 671 -8.57 -18.20 2.76
N LEU A 672 -8.39 -17.98 4.06
CA LEU A 672 -7.37 -17.08 4.59
C LEU A 672 -6.05 -17.84 4.74
N PHE A 673 -4.96 -17.26 4.26
CA PHE A 673 -3.61 -17.74 4.41
C PHE A 673 -2.73 -16.62 4.99
N ALA A 674 -1.58 -17.01 5.54
CA ALA A 674 -0.53 -16.07 5.92
C ALA A 674 0.84 -16.64 5.49
N ASP A 675 1.72 -15.76 5.00
CA ASP A 675 3.12 -16.06 4.66
C ASP A 675 4.04 -15.10 5.42
N GLU A 676 5.19 -15.57 5.95
CA GLU A 676 6.21 -14.68 6.50
C GLU A 676 7.19 -14.25 5.38
N TYR A 677 7.59 -12.98 5.39
CA TYR A 677 8.63 -12.43 4.50
C TYR A 677 9.72 -11.74 5.33
N THR A 678 10.97 -11.85 4.88
CA THR A 678 12.14 -11.15 5.43
C THR A 678 12.74 -10.23 4.36
N TYR A 679 13.07 -8.98 4.71
CA TYR A 679 13.72 -8.05 3.79
C TYR A 679 15.24 -8.25 3.79
N ASP A 680 15.84 -8.52 2.62
CA ASP A 680 17.30 -8.79 2.49
C ASP A 680 18.16 -7.51 2.32
N GLY A 681 17.53 -6.34 2.32
CA GLY A 681 18.15 -5.04 2.00
C GLY A 681 17.97 -4.59 0.55
N ALA A 682 17.36 -5.41 -0.31
CA ALA A 682 16.97 -5.08 -1.68
C ALA A 682 15.53 -5.50 -2.00
N ASP A 683 15.14 -6.72 -1.66
CA ASP A 683 13.86 -7.36 -1.96
C ASP A 683 13.28 -8.11 -0.74
N TRP A 684 11.96 -8.30 -0.75
CA TRP A 684 11.26 -9.09 0.26
C TRP A 684 11.24 -10.56 -0.16
N ILE A 685 11.92 -11.41 0.61
CA ILE A 685 12.05 -12.84 0.34
C ILE A 685 11.09 -13.61 1.24
N LYS A 686 10.30 -14.52 0.67
CA LYS A 686 9.41 -15.40 1.44
C LYS A 686 10.23 -16.30 2.35
N THR A 687 9.91 -16.31 3.64
CA THR A 687 10.43 -17.33 4.56
C THR A 687 9.73 -18.64 4.21
N GLU A 688 10.48 -19.60 3.66
CA GLU A 688 9.94 -20.92 3.36
C GLU A 688 9.67 -21.69 4.66
N ASP A 689 8.40 -22.07 4.87
CA ASP A 689 7.90 -22.91 5.97
C ASP A 689 8.61 -24.27 6.06
N THR A 690 9.26 -24.67 4.96
CA THR A 690 10.05 -25.90 4.89
C THR A 690 11.46 -25.63 4.40
N GLU A 691 12.42 -26.31 5.01
CA GLU A 691 13.77 -26.45 4.50
C GLU A 691 13.96 -27.81 3.83
N THR A 692 14.89 -27.91 2.89
CA THR A 692 15.27 -29.19 2.28
C THR A 692 16.52 -29.71 2.98
N LEU A 693 16.40 -30.89 3.60
CA LEU A 693 17.47 -31.57 4.32
C LEU A 693 17.85 -32.88 3.63
N ASP A 694 19.13 -33.25 3.72
CA ASP A 694 19.64 -34.55 3.31
C ASP A 694 19.79 -35.47 4.53
N GLY A 695 19.05 -36.58 4.53
CA GLY A 695 19.12 -37.64 5.54
C GLY A 695 19.95 -38.82 5.03
N PRO A 696 21.21 -39.00 5.48
CA PRO A 696 21.93 -40.25 5.28
C PRO A 696 21.29 -41.41 6.06
N PHE A 697 21.01 -42.51 5.38
CA PHE A 697 20.55 -43.78 5.99
C PHE A 697 21.44 -44.94 5.55
N LYS A 698 21.70 -45.87 6.46
CA LYS A 698 22.52 -47.07 6.23
C LYS A 698 21.80 -48.32 6.68
N LYS A 699 21.86 -49.37 5.85
CA LYS A 699 21.26 -50.66 6.16
C LYS A 699 22.22 -51.51 7.00
N VAL A 700 21.84 -51.86 8.22
CA VAL A 700 22.60 -52.70 9.15
C VAL A 700 21.67 -53.77 9.73
N SER A 701 22.12 -55.02 9.79
CA SER A 701 21.37 -56.15 10.35
C SER A 701 19.92 -56.26 9.84
N GLY A 702 19.73 -56.00 8.53
CA GLY A 702 18.43 -56.06 7.87
C GLY A 702 17.53 -54.83 8.07
N LYS A 703 17.98 -53.80 8.81
CA LYS A 703 17.21 -52.57 9.07
C LYS A 703 17.90 -51.34 8.51
N TRP A 704 17.14 -50.39 7.98
CA TRP A 704 17.64 -49.03 7.76
C TRP A 704 17.73 -48.28 9.08
N ASN A 705 18.78 -47.49 9.25
CA ASN A 705 18.96 -46.59 10.38
C ASN A 705 19.54 -45.27 9.84
N PHE A 706 19.25 -44.16 10.49
CA PHE A 706 19.92 -42.89 10.20
C PHE A 706 21.42 -43.00 10.50
N ASP A 707 22.26 -42.50 9.62
CA ASP A 707 23.73 -42.57 9.73
C ASP A 707 24.30 -41.15 9.88
N PRO A 708 24.48 -40.63 11.10
CA PRO A 708 24.94 -39.26 11.34
C PRO A 708 26.40 -39.00 10.94
N SER A 709 27.08 -39.96 10.29
CA SER A 709 28.44 -39.77 9.76
C SER A 709 28.49 -38.65 8.71
N MET A 710 29.51 -37.79 8.76
CA MET A 710 29.63 -36.63 7.87
C MET A 710 31.07 -36.27 7.52
N THR A 711 31.24 -35.59 6.38
CA THR A 711 32.52 -34.99 5.98
C THR A 711 32.48 -33.48 6.22
N LEU A 712 33.35 -32.98 7.09
CA LEU A 712 33.45 -31.57 7.46
C LEU A 712 34.61 -30.92 6.71
N VAL A 713 34.30 -30.11 5.69
CA VAL A 713 35.34 -29.43 4.88
C VAL A 713 35.70 -28.09 5.52
N VAL A 714 36.81 -28.04 6.25
CA VAL A 714 37.32 -26.85 6.94
C VAL A 714 38.35 -26.17 6.03
N ALA A 715 37.87 -25.29 5.15
CA ALA A 715 38.68 -24.65 4.14
C ALA A 715 39.66 -23.61 4.72
N PRO A 716 40.82 -23.36 4.07
CA PRO A 716 41.74 -22.27 4.43
C PRO A 716 41.24 -20.89 3.95
N ASP A 717 39.96 -20.60 4.17
CA ASP A 717 39.23 -19.45 3.64
C ASP A 717 39.02 -18.30 4.65
N ARG A 718 39.37 -18.52 5.93
CA ARG A 718 39.15 -17.60 7.06
C ARG A 718 37.68 -17.25 7.33
N SER A 719 36.74 -18.05 6.84
CA SER A 719 35.31 -17.90 7.14
C SER A 719 35.02 -18.12 8.63
N ALA A 720 33.88 -17.63 9.12
CA ALA A 720 33.45 -17.86 10.50
C ALA A 720 33.31 -19.35 10.83
N TYR A 721 32.74 -20.12 9.88
CA TYR A 721 32.67 -21.58 9.94
C TYR A 721 34.06 -22.20 10.11
N SER A 722 34.99 -21.95 9.18
CA SER A 722 36.32 -22.57 9.24
C SER A 722 37.09 -22.18 10.50
N LYS A 723 36.99 -20.91 10.92
CA LYS A 723 37.60 -20.41 12.16
C LYS A 723 37.09 -21.13 13.40
N SER A 724 35.81 -21.47 13.49
CA SER A 724 35.23 -22.09 14.68
C SER A 724 35.90 -23.41 15.06
N PHE A 725 36.26 -24.24 14.08
CA PHE A 725 36.99 -25.50 14.31
C PHE A 725 38.38 -25.29 14.90
N TYR A 726 39.17 -24.42 14.26
CA TYR A 726 40.50 -24.09 14.77
C TYR A 726 40.45 -23.38 16.13
N GLN A 727 39.44 -22.52 16.35
CA GLN A 727 39.27 -21.81 17.61
C GLN A 727 38.89 -22.76 18.75
N ALA A 728 37.99 -23.72 18.52
CA ALA A 728 37.67 -24.75 19.51
C ALA A 728 38.90 -25.59 19.91
N CYS A 729 39.80 -25.86 18.95
CA CYS A 729 41.11 -26.48 19.25
C CYS A 729 41.99 -25.56 20.12
N VAL A 730 42.12 -24.28 19.77
CA VAL A 730 42.91 -23.28 20.52
C VAL A 730 42.37 -23.12 21.94
N ASP A 731 41.06 -22.97 22.10
CA ASP A 731 40.39 -22.80 23.38
C ASP A 731 40.58 -24.03 24.27
N TRP A 732 40.52 -25.24 23.71
CA TRP A 732 40.78 -26.46 24.45
C TRP A 732 42.24 -26.56 24.91
N VAL A 733 43.21 -26.25 24.04
CA VAL A 733 44.64 -26.25 24.40
C VAL A 733 44.95 -25.18 25.45
N LEU A 734 44.37 -23.98 25.32
CA LEU A 734 44.47 -22.88 26.29
C LEU A 734 43.98 -23.27 27.69
N GLN A 735 43.00 -24.16 27.78
CA GLN A 735 42.42 -24.65 29.04
C GLN A 735 43.11 -25.90 29.61
N ASN A 736 43.67 -26.78 28.77
CA ASN A 736 44.07 -28.14 29.16
C ASN A 736 45.57 -28.45 29.01
N LYS A 737 46.37 -27.57 28.41
CA LYS A 737 47.81 -27.77 28.16
C LYS A 737 48.65 -26.64 28.73
N ASP A 738 49.98 -26.81 28.71
CA ASP A 738 50.91 -25.82 29.24
C ASP A 738 50.78 -24.45 28.54
N ALA A 739 51.03 -23.38 29.29
CA ALA A 739 50.95 -22.02 28.79
C ALA A 739 51.94 -21.74 27.65
N ALA A 740 53.06 -22.45 27.57
CA ALA A 740 54.07 -22.32 26.51
C ALA A 740 53.50 -22.56 25.10
N TYR A 741 52.58 -23.52 24.93
CA TYR A 741 51.97 -23.81 23.62
C TYR A 741 51.05 -22.70 23.09
N THR A 742 50.68 -21.74 23.94
CA THR A 742 49.75 -20.64 23.64
C THR A 742 50.38 -19.28 23.99
N THR A 743 51.71 -19.19 23.86
CA THR A 743 52.50 -17.96 24.07
C THR A 743 53.44 -17.76 22.89
N ASP A 744 53.43 -16.57 22.27
CA ASP A 744 54.38 -16.23 21.20
C ASP A 744 55.78 -16.01 21.77
N ASN A 745 56.69 -16.96 21.52
CA ASN A 745 58.03 -16.98 22.09
C ASN A 745 58.92 -15.78 21.67
N ARG A 746 58.49 -14.97 20.68
CA ARG A 746 59.20 -13.74 20.26
C ARG A 746 58.75 -12.49 21.02
N SER A 747 57.49 -12.46 21.48
CA SER A 747 56.89 -11.28 22.14
C SER A 747 56.51 -11.52 23.60
N GLY A 748 56.52 -12.77 24.06
CA GLY A 748 56.02 -13.16 25.39
C GLY A 748 54.51 -12.99 25.56
N SER A 749 53.77 -12.71 24.48
CA SER A 749 52.34 -12.43 24.54
C SER A 749 51.51 -13.71 24.46
N ARG A 750 50.43 -13.78 25.26
CA ARG A 750 49.42 -14.84 25.19
C ARG A 750 48.75 -14.80 23.82
N LEU A 751 48.69 -15.94 23.14
CA LEU A 751 47.93 -16.12 21.91
C LEU A 751 46.53 -16.62 22.24
N THR A 752 45.54 -16.08 21.53
CA THR A 752 44.12 -16.42 21.70
C THR A 752 43.48 -17.00 20.44
N ASP A 753 44.21 -17.03 19.32
CA ASP A 753 43.73 -17.45 18.00
C ASP A 753 44.60 -18.54 17.36
N SER A 754 45.64 -18.99 18.07
CA SER A 754 46.68 -19.90 17.59
C SER A 754 47.27 -20.69 18.74
N GLU A 755 47.55 -21.98 18.51
CA GLU A 755 48.18 -22.87 19.46
C GLU A 755 49.26 -23.75 18.79
N TYR A 756 50.25 -24.17 19.56
CA TYR A 756 51.44 -24.88 19.08
C TYR A 756 51.67 -26.26 19.71
N TYR A 757 50.67 -26.79 20.43
CA TYR A 757 50.62 -28.19 20.85
C TYR A 757 50.23 -29.09 19.68
N SER A 758 49.13 -28.77 18.96
CA SER A 758 48.72 -29.45 17.72
C SER A 758 48.90 -28.62 16.45
N GLY A 759 49.19 -27.31 16.58
CA GLY A 759 49.48 -26.41 15.46
C GLY A 759 48.26 -25.73 14.83
N CYS A 760 47.08 -25.79 15.45
CA CYS A 760 45.86 -25.11 14.99
C CYS A 760 46.00 -23.58 15.06
N ALA A 761 45.69 -22.89 13.96
CA ALA A 761 45.66 -21.43 13.92
C ALA A 761 44.38 -20.91 13.25
N ALA A 762 43.46 -20.35 14.04
CA ALA A 762 42.18 -19.82 13.57
C ALA A 762 42.34 -18.61 12.65
N SER A 763 43.24 -17.66 12.98
CA SER A 763 43.50 -16.49 12.12
C SER A 763 44.06 -16.83 10.74
N TYR A 764 44.74 -17.98 10.60
CA TYR A 764 45.29 -18.46 9.33
C TYR A 764 44.46 -19.58 8.68
N THR A 765 43.50 -20.17 9.41
CA THR A 765 42.74 -21.37 9.03
C THR A 765 43.63 -22.48 8.47
N ASN A 766 44.64 -22.89 9.26
CA ASN A 766 45.54 -23.98 8.91
C ASN A 766 46.07 -24.76 10.12
N LEU A 767 46.60 -25.95 9.84
CA LEU A 767 47.41 -26.76 10.75
C LEU A 767 48.89 -26.53 10.43
N ASN A 768 49.63 -25.86 11.32
CA ASN A 768 51.03 -25.48 11.13
C ASN A 768 52.01 -26.57 11.63
N TRP A 769 52.13 -27.67 10.90
CA TRP A 769 53.05 -28.78 11.21
C TRP A 769 54.42 -28.60 10.55
N ARG A 770 55.17 -27.58 11.01
CA ARG A 770 56.55 -27.36 10.59
C ARG A 770 57.54 -27.84 11.64
N ILE A 771 58.29 -28.89 11.32
CA ILE A 771 59.31 -29.53 12.18
C ILE A 771 60.42 -28.57 12.64
N ASN A 772 60.77 -27.58 11.83
CA ASN A 772 61.75 -26.54 12.20
C ASN A 772 61.19 -25.46 13.13
N THR A 773 59.89 -25.54 13.46
CA THR A 773 59.15 -24.52 14.19
C THR A 773 58.57 -25.08 15.49
N LEU A 774 57.66 -26.07 15.44
CA LEU A 774 56.91 -26.50 16.63
C LEU A 774 57.81 -27.03 17.77
N PRO A 775 58.72 -28.01 17.53
CA PRO A 775 59.50 -28.60 18.61
C PRO A 775 60.47 -27.58 19.22
N LYS A 776 61.26 -26.94 18.36
CA LYS A 776 62.35 -26.04 18.77
C LYS A 776 61.90 -24.80 19.56
N TYR A 777 60.72 -24.27 19.25
CA TYR A 777 60.30 -22.95 19.73
C TYR A 777 59.14 -22.97 20.74
N TYR A 778 58.46 -24.10 20.90
CA TYR A 778 57.28 -24.21 21.76
C TYR A 778 57.29 -25.47 22.64
N TRP A 779 57.66 -26.63 22.11
CA TRP A 779 57.69 -27.87 22.90
C TRP A 779 58.88 -27.91 23.86
N SER A 780 60.04 -27.43 23.42
CA SER A 780 61.21 -27.19 24.27
C SER A 780 60.93 -26.23 25.44
N GLU A 781 60.18 -25.14 25.19
CA GLU A 781 59.76 -24.17 26.20
C GLU A 781 58.72 -24.77 27.18
N ALA A 782 57.91 -25.75 26.72
CA ALA A 782 57.06 -26.58 27.57
C ALA A 782 57.85 -27.68 28.34
N GLY A 783 59.18 -27.74 28.18
CA GLY A 783 60.07 -28.67 28.89
C GLY A 783 60.23 -30.05 28.24
N GLU A 784 59.85 -30.21 26.98
CA GLU A 784 59.93 -31.50 26.27
C GLU A 784 61.33 -31.83 25.72
N ASP A 785 61.65 -33.13 25.64
CA ASP A 785 62.81 -33.62 24.90
C ASP A 785 62.49 -33.66 23.40
N ILE A 786 63.16 -32.78 22.64
CA ILE A 786 62.96 -32.61 21.20
C ILE A 786 64.05 -33.28 20.35
N SER A 787 64.98 -34.02 20.97
CA SER A 787 66.16 -34.59 20.30
C SER A 787 65.83 -35.55 19.14
N ALA A 788 64.65 -36.17 19.16
CA ALA A 788 64.14 -36.99 18.07
C ALA A 788 63.91 -36.23 16.75
N TYR A 789 63.85 -34.89 16.79
CA TYR A 789 63.52 -34.05 15.63
C TYR A 789 64.73 -33.27 15.08
N ASP A 790 65.87 -33.24 15.79
CA ASP A 790 67.00 -32.34 15.47
C ASP A 790 67.64 -32.60 14.10
N ASN A 791 67.54 -33.83 13.55
CA ASN A 791 68.13 -34.18 12.25
C ASN A 791 67.23 -33.82 11.04
N TRP A 792 66.15 -33.05 11.23
CA TRP A 792 65.20 -32.64 10.16
C TRP A 792 65.83 -31.91 8.96
N GLY A 793 67.04 -31.38 9.10
CA GLY A 793 67.82 -30.72 8.05
C GLY A 793 69.19 -31.37 7.80
N SER A 794 69.34 -32.66 8.14
CA SER A 794 70.59 -33.41 7.93
C SER A 794 70.84 -33.74 6.45
N GLU A 795 72.10 -33.82 6.05
CA GLU A 795 72.49 -34.40 4.75
C GLU A 795 72.29 -35.93 4.72
N ASP A 796 72.18 -36.58 5.88
CA ASP A 796 71.76 -37.97 6.02
C ASP A 796 70.23 -38.08 5.84
N LYS A 797 69.82 -38.61 4.68
CA LYS A 797 68.42 -38.75 4.29
C LYS A 797 67.63 -39.72 5.16
N ASP A 798 68.26 -40.74 5.73
CA ASP A 798 67.58 -41.70 6.61
C ASP A 798 67.36 -41.09 8.00
N ALA A 799 68.36 -40.37 8.53
CA ALA A 799 68.22 -39.60 9.77
C ALA A 799 67.19 -38.45 9.64
N MET A 800 67.16 -37.78 8.48
CA MET A 800 66.14 -36.78 8.16
C MET A 800 64.75 -37.41 8.08
N ARG A 801 64.58 -38.51 7.35
CA ARG A 801 63.29 -39.23 7.23
C ARG A 801 62.80 -39.72 8.60
N ALA A 802 63.68 -40.25 9.45
CA ALA A 802 63.33 -40.66 10.81
C ALA A 802 62.83 -39.49 11.66
N SER A 803 63.45 -38.30 11.54
CA SER A 803 63.02 -37.08 12.25
C SER A 803 61.64 -36.60 11.80
N TYR A 804 61.38 -36.61 10.48
CA TYR A 804 60.05 -36.25 9.94
C TYR A 804 58.98 -37.26 10.33
N GLN A 805 59.26 -38.57 10.30
CA GLN A 805 58.31 -39.60 10.73
C GLN A 805 57.95 -39.40 12.21
N ALA A 806 58.94 -39.36 13.09
CA ALA A 806 58.72 -39.17 14.53
C ALA A 806 57.98 -37.87 14.85
N PHE A 807 58.23 -36.80 14.08
CA PHE A 807 57.52 -35.54 14.22
C PHE A 807 56.06 -35.67 13.80
N TYR A 808 55.78 -36.20 12.59
CA TYR A 808 54.43 -36.35 12.07
C TYR A 808 53.58 -37.28 12.93
N ASP A 809 54.13 -38.41 13.40
CA ASP A 809 53.45 -39.33 14.33
C ASP A 809 52.99 -38.60 15.62
N GLU A 810 53.83 -37.71 16.16
CA GLU A 810 53.51 -36.98 17.40
C GLU A 810 52.55 -35.80 17.17
N VAL A 811 52.68 -35.01 16.09
CA VAL A 811 51.67 -33.97 15.78
C VAL A 811 50.32 -34.55 15.39
N GLU A 812 50.29 -35.68 14.68
CA GLU A 812 49.05 -36.39 14.33
C GLU A 812 48.31 -36.82 15.59
N LYS A 813 49.01 -37.49 16.51
CA LYS A 813 48.48 -37.89 17.82
C LYS A 813 47.95 -36.70 18.63
N ARG A 814 48.69 -35.59 18.70
CA ARG A 814 48.28 -34.37 19.43
C ARG A 814 47.06 -33.71 18.80
N PHE A 815 47.02 -33.62 17.48
CA PHE A 815 45.87 -33.11 16.75
C PHE A 815 44.64 -34.02 16.91
N GLY A 816 44.83 -35.33 16.89
CA GLY A 816 43.80 -36.32 17.18
C GLY A 816 43.15 -36.09 18.56
N GLU A 817 43.96 -35.87 19.60
CA GLU A 817 43.47 -35.52 20.94
C GLU A 817 42.68 -34.19 20.95
N VAL A 818 43.28 -33.11 20.42
CA VAL A 818 42.71 -31.76 20.47
C VAL A 818 41.42 -31.66 19.64
N MET A 819 41.42 -32.19 18.42
CA MET A 819 40.25 -32.14 17.53
C MET A 819 39.13 -33.08 18.00
N SER A 820 39.44 -34.19 18.66
CA SER A 820 38.40 -35.03 19.30
C SER A 820 37.61 -34.24 20.35
N ALA A 821 38.31 -33.44 21.18
CA ALA A 821 37.67 -32.59 22.18
C ALA A 821 36.98 -31.35 21.58
N ALA A 822 37.55 -30.76 20.53
CA ALA A 822 36.92 -29.68 19.77
C ALA A 822 35.61 -30.14 19.12
N LEU A 823 35.59 -31.30 18.47
CA LEU A 823 34.37 -31.90 17.91
C LEU A 823 33.32 -32.18 18.99
N GLY A 824 33.72 -32.66 20.17
CA GLY A 824 32.78 -32.83 21.30
C GLY A 824 32.20 -31.52 21.85
N THR A 825 32.90 -30.40 21.64
CA THR A 825 32.42 -29.05 21.98
C THR A 825 31.48 -28.49 20.90
N LEU A 826 31.77 -28.76 19.62
CA LEU A 826 31.00 -28.29 18.46
C LEU A 826 29.75 -29.14 18.18
N TYR A 827 29.76 -30.42 18.59
CA TYR A 827 28.72 -31.42 18.31
C TYR A 827 28.34 -32.24 19.57
N PRO A 828 27.95 -31.60 20.68
CA PRO A 828 27.73 -32.27 21.97
C PRO A 828 26.54 -33.25 21.96
N ASP A 829 25.54 -33.02 21.11
CA ASP A 829 24.28 -33.78 21.10
C ASP A 829 24.26 -34.97 20.13
N VAL A 830 25.37 -35.25 19.43
CA VAL A 830 25.45 -36.36 18.47
C VAL A 830 25.44 -37.70 19.21
N LYS A 831 24.49 -38.57 18.83
CA LYS A 831 24.21 -39.84 19.53
C LYS A 831 24.74 -41.06 18.77
N MET A 832 25.16 -42.05 19.54
CA MET A 832 25.53 -43.37 19.05
C MET A 832 24.33 -44.06 18.39
N ILE A 833 24.54 -44.71 17.24
CA ILE A 833 23.52 -45.51 16.55
C ILE A 833 23.93 -46.98 16.58
N SER A 834 23.06 -47.84 17.12
CA SER A 834 23.36 -49.26 17.33
C SER A 834 23.73 -49.98 16.03
N GLY A 835 24.99 -50.43 15.93
CA GLY A 835 25.51 -51.15 14.76
C GLY A 835 26.07 -50.25 13.65
N ILE A 836 26.09 -48.94 13.83
CA ILE A 836 26.77 -47.98 12.95
C ILE A 836 27.94 -47.36 13.71
N ASP A 837 29.14 -47.56 13.18
CA ASP A 837 30.29 -46.72 13.52
C ASP A 837 30.06 -45.35 12.89
N VAL A 838 29.72 -44.36 13.72
CA VAL A 838 29.51 -42.97 13.32
C VAL A 838 30.87 -42.30 13.16
N ILE A 839 31.20 -41.87 11.94
CA ILE A 839 32.51 -41.30 11.60
C ILE A 839 32.36 -39.86 11.11
N TYR A 840 33.12 -38.96 11.72
CA TYR A 840 33.28 -37.56 11.30
C TYR A 840 34.63 -37.41 10.60
N THR A 841 34.62 -37.07 9.32
CA THR A 841 35.82 -36.88 8.50
C THR A 841 36.11 -35.39 8.34
N VAL A 842 37.03 -34.85 9.13
CA VAL A 842 37.43 -33.43 9.06
C VAL A 842 38.50 -33.27 7.98
N GLN A 843 38.23 -32.48 6.94
CA GLN A 843 39.20 -32.14 5.90
C GLN A 843 39.79 -30.75 6.18
N MET A 844 41.11 -30.64 6.26
CA MET A 844 41.79 -29.40 6.66
C MET A 844 42.97 -29.07 5.74
N MET A 845 43.40 -27.81 5.76
CA MET A 845 44.66 -27.40 5.17
C MET A 845 45.82 -27.65 6.13
N LEU A 846 46.73 -28.52 5.71
CA LEU A 846 47.98 -28.80 6.41
C LEU A 846 49.14 -28.00 5.81
N TYR A 847 49.82 -27.21 6.64
CA TYR A 847 50.99 -26.40 6.31
C TYR A 847 52.26 -27.03 6.91
N THR A 848 53.14 -27.55 6.04
CA THR A 848 54.37 -28.24 6.45
C THR A 848 55.61 -27.58 5.84
N GLN A 849 56.78 -28.21 5.97
CA GLN A 849 57.99 -27.77 5.28
C GLN A 849 57.93 -27.97 3.76
N HIS A 850 57.07 -28.88 3.28
CA HIS A 850 56.93 -29.25 1.85
C HIS A 850 55.58 -28.83 1.25
N ILE A 851 54.55 -28.62 2.08
CA ILE A 851 53.22 -28.14 1.66
C ILE A 851 53.10 -26.69 2.13
N GLY A 852 53.11 -25.73 1.21
CA GLY A 852 53.07 -24.30 1.53
C GLY A 852 51.69 -23.79 1.98
N SER A 853 51.67 -22.75 2.81
CA SER A 853 50.42 -22.16 3.34
C SER A 853 49.56 -21.42 2.30
N GLY A 854 50.06 -21.24 1.08
CA GLY A 854 49.38 -20.58 -0.03
C GLY A 854 48.64 -21.52 -1.00
N THR A 855 48.48 -22.81 -0.68
CA THR A 855 47.78 -23.78 -1.55
C THR A 855 46.30 -23.45 -1.77
N GLY A 856 45.66 -22.78 -0.82
CA GLY A 856 44.23 -22.41 -0.88
C GLY A 856 43.26 -23.62 -0.87
N LYS A 857 43.74 -24.81 -0.50
CA LYS A 857 42.99 -26.07 -0.53
C LYS A 857 43.10 -26.81 0.80
N VAL A 858 42.08 -27.61 1.13
CA VAL A 858 42.24 -28.73 2.06
C VAL A 858 43.19 -29.77 1.44
N THR A 859 44.09 -30.33 2.24
CA THR A 859 45.14 -31.25 1.76
C THR A 859 45.07 -32.63 2.41
N HIS A 860 44.49 -32.72 3.61
CA HIS A 860 44.38 -33.96 4.39
C HIS A 860 42.98 -34.12 4.98
N ALA A 861 42.60 -35.37 5.19
CA ALA A 861 41.40 -35.78 5.91
C ALA A 861 41.80 -36.49 7.21
N PHE A 862 41.00 -36.29 8.26
CA PHE A 862 41.17 -36.84 9.59
C PHE A 862 39.85 -37.47 10.02
N GLU A 863 39.84 -38.77 10.31
CA GLU A 863 38.63 -39.50 10.73
C GLU A 863 38.55 -39.61 12.25
N PHE A 864 37.36 -39.31 12.79
CA PHE A 864 37.03 -39.37 14.21
C PHE A 864 35.78 -40.23 14.40
N LYS A 865 35.85 -41.23 15.28
CA LYS A 865 34.75 -42.11 15.62
C LYS A 865 34.01 -41.60 16.85
N LEU A 866 32.69 -41.51 16.79
CA LEU A 866 31.88 -41.31 17.98
C LEU A 866 31.93 -42.57 18.85
N VAL A 867 32.18 -42.41 20.15
CA VAL A 867 32.27 -43.52 21.12
C VAL A 867 31.28 -43.43 22.27
N ASP A 868 30.76 -42.22 22.53
CA ASP A 868 29.68 -41.91 23.47
C ASP A 868 29.00 -40.62 22.98
N THR A 869 27.86 -40.23 23.56
CA THR A 869 27.15 -39.01 23.15
C THR A 869 28.06 -37.79 23.26
N GLY A 870 28.26 -37.08 22.14
CA GLY A 870 29.17 -35.93 22.05
C GLY A 870 30.65 -36.23 22.27
N LYS A 871 31.10 -37.49 22.26
CA LYS A 871 32.52 -37.86 22.48
C LYS A 871 33.10 -38.60 21.30
N PHE A 872 34.21 -38.09 20.80
CA PHE A 872 34.93 -38.61 19.65
C PHE A 872 36.28 -39.19 20.07
N GLU A 873 36.74 -40.20 19.34
CA GLU A 873 38.09 -40.74 19.37
C GLU A 873 38.69 -40.67 17.96
N TYR A 874 39.98 -40.31 17.89
CA TYR A 874 40.70 -40.25 16.63
C TYR A 874 40.94 -41.64 16.03
N VAL A 875 40.79 -41.77 14.71
CA VAL A 875 40.94 -43.04 13.97
C VAL A 875 42.21 -43.06 13.12
N ARG A 876 42.38 -42.09 12.21
CA ARG A 876 43.50 -41.98 11.25
C ARG A 876 43.47 -40.68 10.47
N MET A 877 44.57 -40.35 9.80
CA MET A 877 44.62 -39.35 8.72
C MET A 877 45.00 -39.98 7.37
N TYR A 878 44.70 -39.26 6.30
CA TYR A 878 45.20 -39.56 4.96
C TYR A 878 45.27 -38.29 4.09
N ALA A 879 46.20 -38.28 3.13
CA ALA A 879 46.29 -37.23 2.12
C ALA A 879 45.10 -37.32 1.15
N LEU A 880 44.54 -36.17 0.77
CA LEU A 880 43.42 -36.11 -0.18
C LEU A 880 43.85 -36.30 -1.65
N SER A 881 45.15 -36.20 -1.94
CA SER A 881 45.75 -36.44 -3.25
C SER A 881 47.24 -36.78 -3.09
N PRO A 882 47.85 -37.60 -3.98
CA PRO A 882 49.24 -38.07 -3.80
C PRO A 882 50.29 -36.96 -3.69
N GLU A 883 50.06 -35.78 -4.27
CA GLU A 883 51.00 -34.65 -4.11
C GLU A 883 51.09 -34.12 -2.67
N TYR A 884 50.13 -34.43 -1.80
CA TYR A 884 50.11 -34.02 -0.40
C TYR A 884 50.66 -35.06 0.57
N GLU A 885 51.08 -36.25 0.10
CA GLU A 885 51.69 -37.27 0.96
C GLU A 885 52.93 -36.75 1.70
N LEU A 886 52.95 -36.92 3.02
CA LEU A 886 53.99 -36.38 3.91
C LEU A 886 55.34 -37.08 3.75
N MET A 887 55.34 -38.40 3.52
CA MET A 887 56.53 -39.26 3.51
C MET A 887 56.96 -39.74 2.12
N LYS A 888 56.48 -39.07 1.05
CA LYS A 888 56.88 -39.37 -0.34
C LYS A 888 58.36 -39.03 -0.57
N ASP A 889 59.03 -39.82 -1.42
CA ASP A 889 60.49 -39.75 -1.60
C ASP A 889 60.98 -38.37 -2.04
N ALA A 890 60.24 -37.70 -2.92
CA ALA A 890 60.54 -36.35 -3.42
C ALA A 890 60.56 -35.23 -2.34
N ASN A 891 60.10 -35.49 -1.10
CA ASN A 891 60.28 -34.55 0.01
C ASN A 891 61.70 -34.63 0.62
N PHE A 892 62.45 -35.70 0.33
CA PHE A 892 63.78 -35.98 0.86
C PHE A 892 64.85 -36.02 -0.25
N GLU A 893 64.53 -35.55 -1.46
CA GLU A 893 65.46 -35.44 -2.60
C GLU A 893 66.33 -34.16 -2.56
#